data_AF-A0A6L7TBS6-F1
#
_entry.id   AF-A0A6L7TBS6-F1
#
_cell.length_a   1.000
_cell.length_b   1.000
_cell.length_c   1.000
_cell.angle_alpha   90.00
_cell.angle_beta   90.00
_cell.angle_gamma   90.00
#
_symmetry.space_group_name_H-M   'P 1'
#
loop_
_entity.id
_entity.type
_entity.pdbx_description
1 polymer ?
#
loop_
_entity_poly.entity_id
_entity_poly.type
_entity_poly.pdbx_seq_one_letter_code
_entity_poly.pdbx_strand_id
1 'polypeptide(L)'
;MTNKAKWVWITISLSLVVSLPAVYFYFSEPPQPPPAPQPKALTPEPPSPIAVLIAEDRCDLAYPQLTALDTIQHEPTNRAHLEFQRAFCERMLKEPSRAYDRLRDLDLPALDDYRRFWIARSLEDMGQTHDAIAEYENFLATSTNPLLRNPASIHLASLYRTAGQPAKALALYKEQLSQGTDPARVLYLLATTSQKHDPARAQKWRLELLENHPSSKHARNSLSHLPKKLDARTAYAKVYTYYSHKRYNQAIKSFQNFIRQHSGDQRVAQAHYMLGRAHQSAGHYTKAEQVFRTVHKRYGSPAALYRIASLSVRKNREDKAIAAYANFAKRYPQHDLADDALWQAAKAVERKSQFARAATLYGRLAEHYPQTDYGDEARWSVGFALYCQEQYSEALAAFERASQQARQPHIIDQSLYWAGKSAERLGQTQDATAFYRRAAAGFPRSYYSARAVLLGHKEQVQLKKRPTDNPRQDDVPALAHRAHLERAGLLNQLGLRDWSVAEMEQAVLDYKGHKTALKAIRDYYEALGYRDQAMRLSLRLFDGQDPEELSRIYPTYYWEEIAEAAAEAKIDPYLVLSVIRQESTFNEKAVSRAGARGLMQIMPHTGLNLARRLKVKPFELSALFDPAVSIRFGSYFLGDQMRQFTNDAGADLGFELGLAAYNAGPHNARRWLKTFPSEDPDAFVERIPFKETRLYVKLVLRNYAIYKALSDDA
;
A
#
# COMPACT_ATOMS: atom_id res chain seq x y z
N MET A 1 62.89 -2.56 6.59
CA MET A 1 62.78 -1.91 7.92
C MET A 1 61.37 -2.25 8.42
N THR A 2 61.22 -3.44 9.02
CA THR A 2 61.08 -3.71 10.47
C THR A 2 59.68 -3.31 10.98
N ASN A 3 58.86 -4.15 11.61
CA ASN A 3 59.08 -5.50 12.13
C ASN A 3 57.73 -6.21 12.37
N LYS A 4 57.77 -7.54 12.36
CA LYS A 4 56.70 -8.48 12.67
C LYS A 4 56.35 -8.48 14.17
N ALA A 5 55.14 -8.92 14.54
CA ALA A 5 54.95 -10.18 15.29
C ALA A 5 53.53 -10.30 15.91
N LYS A 6 52.87 -11.41 15.55
CA LYS A 6 51.80 -12.07 16.31
C LYS A 6 52.35 -12.62 17.63
N TRP A 7 51.56 -12.64 18.70
CA TRP A 7 51.72 -13.65 19.75
C TRP A 7 50.38 -14.18 20.25
N VAL A 8 50.42 -15.50 20.45
CA VAL A 8 49.39 -16.46 20.83
C VAL A 8 49.47 -16.69 22.35
N TRP A 9 48.35 -17.12 22.90
CA TRP A 9 48.10 -17.52 24.29
C TRP A 9 49.05 -18.59 24.84
N ILE A 10 49.38 -18.48 26.13
CA ILE A 10 49.79 -19.61 26.99
C ILE A 10 49.09 -19.47 28.36
N THR A 11 48.27 -20.48 28.67
CA THR A 11 47.71 -20.81 29.99
C THR A 11 48.77 -21.46 30.89
N ILE A 12 48.83 -21.05 32.17
CA ILE A 12 49.32 -21.91 33.27
C ILE A 12 48.41 -21.72 34.49
N SER A 13 47.78 -22.82 34.88
CA SER A 13 47.04 -23.01 36.13
C SER A 13 48.00 -23.11 37.31
N LEU A 14 47.65 -22.53 38.47
CA LEU A 14 48.20 -22.95 39.74
C LEU A 14 47.11 -22.92 40.83
N SER A 15 46.73 -24.10 41.27
CA SER A 15 45.88 -24.34 42.42
C SER A 15 46.68 -24.13 43.70
N LEU A 16 46.14 -23.38 44.68
CA LEU A 16 46.54 -23.52 46.07
C LEU A 16 45.29 -23.47 46.96
N VAL A 17 45.02 -24.63 47.58
CA VAL A 17 44.04 -24.82 48.64
C VAL A 17 44.73 -24.49 49.96
N VAL A 18 44.18 -23.53 50.71
CA VAL A 18 44.46 -23.37 52.15
C VAL A 18 43.12 -23.27 52.85
N SER A 19 42.83 -24.26 53.68
CA SER A 19 41.67 -24.30 54.59
C SER A 19 42.07 -23.69 55.93
N LEU A 20 41.25 -22.76 56.45
CA LEU A 20 41.25 -22.36 57.85
C LEU A 20 39.79 -22.24 58.35
N PRO A 21 39.50 -22.61 59.61
CA PRO A 21 38.14 -22.76 60.14
C PRO A 21 37.52 -21.44 60.64
N ALA A 22 36.20 -21.47 60.71
CA ALA A 22 35.30 -20.35 60.95
C ALA A 22 35.41 -19.67 62.32
N VAL A 23 35.19 -18.35 62.33
CA VAL A 23 34.67 -17.60 63.48
C VAL A 23 33.44 -16.84 62.99
N TYR A 24 32.27 -17.23 63.51
CA TYR A 24 30.97 -16.60 63.23
C TYR A 24 30.86 -15.27 64.00
N PHE A 25 30.66 -14.17 63.28
CA PHE A 25 30.06 -12.96 63.81
C PHE A 25 28.66 -12.81 63.20
N TYR A 26 27.63 -12.88 64.04
CA TYR A 26 26.26 -12.51 63.67
C TYR A 26 26.22 -10.98 63.47
N PHE A 27 26.19 -10.55 62.21
CA PHE A 27 25.70 -9.22 61.83
C PHE A 27 24.37 -9.42 61.12
N SER A 28 23.32 -8.78 61.62
CA SER A 28 22.03 -8.67 60.96
C SER A 28 22.23 -8.05 59.57
N GLU A 29 21.73 -8.71 58.52
CA GLU A 29 21.77 -8.15 57.16
C GLU A 29 21.02 -6.81 57.12
N PRO A 30 21.58 -5.78 56.44
CA PRO A 30 20.81 -4.58 56.14
C PRO A 30 19.62 -4.95 55.24
N PRO A 31 18.48 -4.25 55.36
CA PRO A 31 17.30 -4.53 54.52
C PRO A 31 17.71 -4.44 53.04
N GLN A 32 17.42 -5.52 52.30
CA GLN A 32 17.59 -5.55 50.85
C GLN A 32 16.87 -4.33 50.24
N PRO A 33 17.52 -3.56 49.35
CA PRO A 33 16.82 -2.50 48.62
C PRO A 33 15.63 -3.12 47.88
N PRO A 34 14.49 -2.42 47.79
CA PRO A 34 13.35 -2.93 47.02
C PRO A 34 13.84 -3.32 45.62
N PRO A 35 13.36 -4.44 45.05
CA PRO A 35 13.73 -4.80 43.69
C PRO A 35 13.48 -3.59 42.80
N ALA A 36 14.46 -3.26 41.97
CA ALA A 36 14.30 -2.19 40.99
C ALA A 36 12.97 -2.39 40.27
N PRO A 37 12.12 -1.34 40.13
CA PRO A 37 10.83 -1.49 39.49
C PRO A 37 11.05 -2.15 38.14
N GLN A 38 10.38 -3.29 37.93
CA GLN A 38 10.45 -3.97 36.64
C GLN A 38 10.04 -2.95 35.55
N PRO A 39 10.80 -2.83 34.45
CA PRO A 39 10.47 -1.87 33.39
C PRO A 39 9.05 -2.15 32.89
N LYS A 40 8.16 -1.17 33.04
CA LYS A 40 6.76 -1.25 32.59
C LYS A 40 6.74 -1.40 31.08
N ALA A 41 5.97 -2.37 30.57
CA ALA A 41 5.73 -2.45 29.13
C ALA A 41 5.25 -1.09 28.58
N LEU A 42 5.73 -0.70 27.40
CA LEU A 42 5.22 0.45 26.65
C LEU A 42 3.84 0.11 26.06
N THR A 43 2.87 -0.21 26.93
CA THR A 43 1.48 -0.39 26.54
C THR A 43 0.77 0.94 26.76
N PRO A 44 0.50 1.72 25.70
CA PRO A 44 -0.32 2.90 25.81
C PRO A 44 -1.71 2.49 26.31
N GLU A 45 -2.32 3.33 27.14
CA GLU A 45 -3.71 3.10 27.57
C GLU A 45 -4.65 3.22 26.36
N PRO A 46 -5.70 2.38 26.27
CA PRO A 46 -6.68 2.50 25.21
C PRO A 46 -7.38 3.87 25.25
N PRO A 47 -7.76 4.44 24.08
CA PRO A 47 -8.47 5.71 24.06
C PRO A 47 -9.82 5.59 24.76
N SER A 48 -10.20 6.63 25.50
CA SER A 48 -11.52 6.69 26.14
C SER A 48 -12.65 6.79 25.09
N PRO A 49 -13.91 6.46 25.43
CA PRO A 49 -15.04 6.67 24.52
C PRO A 49 -15.16 8.11 24.00
N ILE A 50 -14.79 9.10 24.83
CA ILE A 50 -14.74 10.51 24.44
C ILE A 50 -13.66 10.76 23.37
N ALA A 51 -12.47 10.19 23.55
CA ALA A 51 -11.39 10.31 22.56
C ALA A 51 -11.76 9.67 21.21
N VAL A 52 -12.52 8.56 21.24
CA VAL A 52 -13.08 7.95 20.02
C VAL A 52 -14.02 8.92 19.30
N LEU A 53 -14.94 9.58 20.01
CA LEU A 53 -15.82 10.60 19.42
C LEU A 53 -15.03 11.76 18.81
N ILE A 54 -13.97 12.23 19.46
CA ILE A 54 -13.09 13.28 18.91
C ILE A 54 -12.41 12.80 17.62
N ALA A 55 -11.91 11.56 17.60
CA ALA A 55 -11.28 10.97 16.42
C ALA A 55 -12.23 10.77 15.23
N GLU A 56 -13.54 10.76 15.49
CA GLU A 56 -14.63 10.70 14.50
C GLU A 56 -15.17 12.09 14.13
N ASP A 57 -14.48 13.17 14.54
CA ASP A 57 -14.91 14.56 14.36
C ASP A 57 -16.27 14.88 15.03
N ARG A 58 -16.68 14.09 16.04
CA ARG A 58 -17.94 14.23 16.78
C ARG A 58 -17.78 15.05 18.07
N CYS A 59 -17.15 16.21 17.95
CA CYS A 59 -17.02 17.14 19.08
C CYS A 59 -18.38 17.66 19.60
N ASP A 60 -19.43 17.61 18.77
CA ASP A 60 -20.83 17.86 19.17
C ASP A 60 -21.32 16.87 20.25
N LEU A 61 -20.85 15.62 20.22
CA LEU A 61 -21.18 14.59 21.21
C LEU A 61 -20.14 14.48 22.33
N ALA A 62 -18.85 14.69 22.00
CA ALA A 62 -17.76 14.58 22.96
C ALA A 62 -17.80 15.72 23.99
N TYR A 63 -18.08 16.95 23.56
CA TYR A 63 -17.98 18.14 24.41
C TYR A 63 -18.98 18.17 25.59
N PRO A 64 -20.27 17.81 25.42
CA PRO A 64 -21.20 17.67 26.54
C PRO A 64 -20.74 16.63 27.58
N GLN A 65 -20.15 15.52 27.13
CA GLN A 65 -19.63 14.49 28.03
C GLN A 65 -18.39 15.00 28.77
N LEU A 66 -17.48 15.67 28.07
CA LEU A 66 -16.30 16.30 28.66
C LEU A 66 -16.67 17.31 29.74
N THR A 67 -17.71 18.11 29.52
CA THR A 67 -18.14 19.16 30.47
C THR A 67 -18.87 18.61 31.69
N ALA A 68 -19.47 17.42 31.59
CA ALA A 68 -20.10 16.72 32.71
C ALA A 68 -19.09 16.07 33.68
N LEU A 69 -17.83 15.88 33.28
CA LEU A 69 -16.78 15.32 34.14
C LEU A 69 -16.30 16.34 35.18
N ASP A 70 -16.28 15.92 36.45
CA ASP A 70 -15.67 16.67 37.56
C ASP A 70 -14.15 16.55 37.50
N THR A 71 -13.48 17.61 37.04
CA THR A 71 -12.03 17.60 36.84
C THR A 71 -11.23 17.68 38.14
N ILE A 72 -11.87 17.90 39.29
CA ILE A 72 -11.20 17.97 40.61
C ILE A 72 -10.86 16.57 41.14
N GLN A 73 -11.55 15.52 40.68
CA GLN A 73 -11.35 14.14 41.13
C GLN A 73 -10.26 13.39 40.35
N HIS A 74 -9.62 14.04 39.39
CA HIS A 74 -8.62 13.42 38.52
C HIS A 74 -7.21 13.91 38.84
N GLU A 75 -6.23 13.01 38.73
CA GLU A 75 -4.80 13.33 38.79
C GLU A 75 -4.45 14.50 37.85
N PRO A 76 -3.49 15.39 38.19
CA PRO A 76 -3.19 16.61 37.43
C PRO A 76 -2.97 16.40 35.93
N THR A 77 -2.28 15.32 35.54
CA THR A 77 -2.03 14.97 34.13
C THR A 77 -3.32 14.62 33.39
N ASN A 78 -4.21 13.85 34.03
CA ASN A 78 -5.52 13.50 33.45
C ASN A 78 -6.40 14.74 33.32
N ARG A 79 -6.34 15.65 34.29
CA ARG A 79 -7.00 16.96 34.20
C ARG A 79 -6.49 17.75 33.00
N ALA A 80 -5.17 17.83 32.78
CA ALA A 80 -4.61 18.56 31.65
C ALA A 80 -5.05 17.99 30.29
N HIS A 81 -5.16 16.67 30.16
CA HIS A 81 -5.68 16.02 28.95
C HIS A 81 -7.14 16.37 28.67
N LEU A 82 -8.00 16.31 29.69
CA LEU A 82 -9.41 16.67 29.56
C LEU A 82 -9.57 18.14 29.15
N GLU A 83 -8.79 19.04 29.73
CA GLU A 83 -8.80 20.45 29.37
C GLU A 83 -8.33 20.68 27.92
N PHE A 84 -7.31 19.96 27.46
CA PHE A 84 -6.89 20.02 26.06
C PHE A 84 -7.98 19.51 25.09
N GLN A 85 -8.66 18.40 25.43
CA GLN A 85 -9.78 17.89 24.63
C GLN A 85 -10.93 18.88 24.56
N ARG A 86 -11.26 19.53 25.69
CA ARG A 86 -12.26 20.62 25.74
C ARG A 86 -11.85 21.77 24.82
N ALA A 87 -10.61 22.25 24.89
CA ALA A 87 -10.13 23.32 24.03
C ALA A 87 -10.17 22.96 22.55
N PHE A 88 -9.78 21.73 22.20
CA PHE A 88 -9.85 21.25 20.83
C PHE A 88 -11.30 21.26 20.32
N CYS A 89 -12.24 20.71 21.09
CA CYS A 89 -13.64 20.69 20.70
C CYS A 89 -14.27 22.09 20.68
N GLU A 90 -13.92 22.99 21.59
CA GLU A 90 -14.36 24.39 21.55
C GLU A 90 -13.97 25.06 20.23
N ARG A 91 -12.74 24.87 19.75
CA ARG A 91 -12.33 25.41 18.44
C ARG A 91 -13.11 24.78 17.28
N MET A 92 -13.35 23.46 17.31
CA MET A 92 -14.12 22.76 16.28
C MET A 92 -15.59 23.22 16.25
N LEU A 93 -16.15 23.55 17.42
CA LEU A 93 -17.50 24.10 17.62
C LEU A 93 -17.58 25.62 17.38
N LYS A 94 -16.52 26.24 16.84
CA LYS A 94 -16.45 27.67 16.52
C LYS A 94 -16.48 28.60 17.74
N GLU A 95 -15.93 28.14 18.86
CA GLU A 95 -15.72 28.90 20.09
C GLU A 95 -14.22 29.13 20.39
N PRO A 96 -13.45 29.78 19.49
CA PRO A 96 -11.98 29.85 19.59
C PRO A 96 -11.46 30.67 20.78
N SER A 97 -12.23 31.62 21.32
CA SER A 97 -11.84 32.38 22.53
C SER A 97 -11.75 31.48 23.75
N ARG A 98 -12.72 30.56 23.92
CA ARG A 98 -12.74 29.61 25.05
C ARG A 98 -11.57 28.63 24.94
N ALA A 99 -11.29 28.17 23.72
CA ALA A 99 -10.14 27.33 23.43
C ALA A 99 -8.82 28.04 23.78
N TYR A 100 -8.66 29.31 23.38
CA TYR A 100 -7.48 30.11 23.72
C TYR A 100 -7.27 30.25 25.23
N ASP A 101 -8.30 30.66 25.97
CA ASP A 101 -8.23 30.84 27.42
C ASP A 101 -7.85 29.54 28.14
N ARG A 102 -8.39 28.42 27.67
CA ARG A 102 -8.11 27.11 28.25
C ARG A 102 -6.67 26.64 27.98
N LEU A 103 -6.10 26.98 26.83
CA LEU A 103 -4.75 26.53 26.44
C LEU A 103 -3.63 27.39 27.05
N ARG A 104 -3.86 28.69 27.24
CA ARG A 104 -2.85 29.68 27.67
C ARG A 104 -2.08 29.25 28.93
N ASP A 105 -2.80 28.80 29.95
CA ASP A 105 -2.23 28.45 31.26
C ASP A 105 -2.16 26.94 31.51
N LEU A 106 -2.44 26.14 30.47
CA LEU A 106 -2.46 24.68 30.58
C LEU A 106 -1.05 24.10 30.66
N ASP A 107 -0.71 23.44 31.77
CA ASP A 107 0.55 22.72 31.92
C ASP A 107 0.49 21.37 31.20
N LEU A 108 1.21 21.25 30.08
CA LEU A 108 1.25 20.03 29.27
C LEU A 108 2.64 19.82 28.63
N PRO A 109 3.70 19.55 29.42
CA PRO A 109 5.09 19.66 28.96
C PRO A 109 5.43 18.80 27.74
N ALA A 110 4.94 17.55 27.70
CA ALA A 110 5.19 16.64 26.58
C ALA A 110 4.52 17.10 25.26
N LEU A 111 3.43 17.87 25.34
CA LEU A 111 2.68 18.38 24.19
C LEU A 111 2.70 19.92 24.12
N ASP A 112 3.69 20.58 24.72
CA ASP A 112 3.72 22.04 24.79
C ASP A 112 3.77 22.69 23.39
N ASP A 113 4.54 22.11 22.46
CA ASP A 113 4.54 22.59 21.07
C ASP A 113 3.16 22.48 20.41
N TYR A 114 2.39 21.42 20.71
CA TYR A 114 1.01 21.28 20.22
C TYR A 114 0.10 22.33 20.85
N ARG A 115 0.21 22.55 22.17
CA ARG A 115 -0.53 23.58 22.90
C ARG A 115 -0.28 24.96 22.29
N ARG A 116 0.98 25.34 22.10
CA ARG A 116 1.40 26.63 21.51
C ARG A 116 0.95 26.77 20.06
N PHE A 117 1.07 25.72 19.26
CA PHE A 117 0.52 25.71 17.89
C PHE A 117 -0.99 25.96 17.88
N TRP A 118 -1.74 25.35 18.80
CA TRP A 118 -3.19 25.54 18.88
C TRP A 118 -3.60 26.90 19.48
N ILE A 119 -2.77 27.52 20.32
CA ILE A 119 -2.94 28.92 20.75
C ILE A 119 -2.88 29.84 19.51
N ALA A 120 -1.84 29.72 18.69
CA ALA A 120 -1.70 30.50 17.46
C ALA A 120 -2.87 30.29 16.49
N ARG A 121 -3.31 29.04 16.32
CA ARG A 121 -4.50 28.69 15.52
C ARG A 121 -5.80 29.30 16.09
N SER A 122 -5.94 29.38 17.42
CA SER A 122 -7.13 29.97 18.06
C SER A 122 -7.18 31.48 17.86
N LEU A 123 -6.04 32.17 17.97
CA LEU A 123 -5.91 33.60 17.63
C LEU A 123 -6.24 33.88 16.16
N GLU A 124 -5.75 33.02 15.26
CA GLU A 124 -6.07 33.07 13.82
C GLU A 124 -7.58 32.90 13.58
N ASP A 125 -8.21 31.90 14.21
CA ASP A 125 -9.64 31.63 14.07
C ASP A 125 -10.51 32.75 14.69
N MET A 126 -9.99 33.52 15.67
CA MET A 126 -10.61 34.75 16.20
C MET A 126 -10.42 35.99 15.30
N GLY A 127 -9.57 35.91 14.26
CA GLY A 127 -9.22 37.04 13.41
C GLY A 127 -8.21 38.02 14.01
N GLN A 128 -7.60 37.69 15.16
CA GLN A 128 -6.55 38.49 15.81
C GLN A 128 -5.22 38.33 15.08
N THR A 129 -5.14 38.94 13.88
CA THR A 129 -4.06 38.70 12.91
C THR A 129 -2.68 39.06 13.44
N HIS A 130 -2.56 40.18 14.16
CA HIS A 130 -1.28 40.64 14.71
C HIS A 130 -0.73 39.64 15.74
N ASP A 131 -1.58 39.23 16.68
CA ASP A 131 -1.18 38.35 17.79
C ASP A 131 -0.93 36.92 17.28
N ALA A 132 -1.73 36.44 16.32
CA ALA A 132 -1.49 35.17 15.65
C ALA A 132 -0.14 35.17 14.91
N ILE A 133 0.22 36.25 14.22
CA ILE A 133 1.54 36.38 13.57
C ILE A 133 2.66 36.31 14.61
N ALA A 134 2.55 37.05 15.71
CA ALA A 134 3.55 37.05 16.78
C ALA A 134 3.74 35.65 17.38
N GLU A 135 2.65 34.92 17.64
CA GLU A 135 2.73 33.56 18.16
C GLU A 135 3.35 32.58 17.17
N TYR A 136 3.01 32.64 15.88
CA TYR A 136 3.66 31.77 14.89
C TYR A 136 5.14 32.12 14.68
N GLU A 137 5.51 33.41 14.67
CA GLU A 137 6.92 33.84 14.60
C GLU A 137 7.71 33.29 15.79
N ASN A 138 7.18 33.47 17.01
CA ASN A 138 7.78 32.94 18.24
C ASN A 138 7.88 31.41 18.21
N PHE A 139 6.81 30.73 17.76
CA PHE A 139 6.79 29.28 17.62
C PHE A 139 7.88 28.79 16.65
N LEU A 140 8.00 29.39 15.46
CA LEU A 140 9.03 29.03 14.49
C LEU A 140 10.45 29.42 14.92
N ALA A 141 10.60 30.39 15.83
CA ALA A 141 11.89 30.75 16.39
C ALA A 141 12.37 29.76 17.48
N THR A 142 11.45 29.10 18.19
CA THR A 142 11.76 28.35 19.42
C THR A 142 11.47 26.85 19.35
N SER A 143 10.43 26.43 18.63
CA SER A 143 10.09 25.01 18.50
C SER A 143 11.04 24.30 17.55
N THR A 144 11.47 23.09 17.92
CA THR A 144 12.23 22.19 17.04
C THR A 144 11.38 21.08 16.43
N ASN A 145 10.07 21.02 16.72
CA ASN A 145 9.20 19.95 16.25
C ASN A 145 8.90 20.08 14.73
N PRO A 146 9.47 19.21 13.88
CA PRO A 146 9.34 19.33 12.42
C PRO A 146 7.90 19.16 11.93
N LEU A 147 7.05 18.43 12.67
CA LEU A 147 5.66 18.15 12.30
C LEU A 147 4.77 19.40 12.39
N LEU A 148 5.09 20.32 13.31
CA LEU A 148 4.31 21.53 13.56
C LEU A 148 4.91 22.77 12.90
N ARG A 149 6.25 22.81 12.73
CA ARG A 149 6.93 23.93 12.04
C ARG A 149 6.44 24.12 10.61
N ASN A 150 6.24 23.04 9.87
CA ASN A 150 5.76 23.12 8.48
C ASN A 150 4.34 23.71 8.40
N PRO A 151 3.31 23.15 9.08
CA PRO A 151 1.99 23.77 9.17
C PRO A 151 2.04 25.23 9.68
N ALA A 152 2.78 25.51 10.75
CA ALA A 152 2.90 26.86 11.32
C ALA A 152 3.45 27.86 10.28
N SER A 153 4.50 27.48 9.54
CA SER A 153 5.08 28.30 8.48
C SER A 153 4.08 28.56 7.34
N ILE A 154 3.24 27.57 6.97
CA ILE A 154 2.16 27.79 5.99
C ILE A 154 1.11 28.78 6.51
N HIS A 155 0.67 28.64 7.75
CA HIS A 155 -0.31 29.54 8.37
C HIS A 155 0.26 30.97 8.48
N LEU A 156 1.49 31.13 8.97
CA LEU A 156 2.18 32.41 9.04
C LEU A 156 2.33 33.07 7.67
N ALA A 157 2.75 32.31 6.65
CA ALA A 157 2.86 32.83 5.29
C ALA A 157 1.50 33.27 4.72
N SER A 158 0.41 32.57 5.07
CA SER A 158 -0.94 32.98 4.71
C SER A 158 -1.34 34.29 5.40
N LEU A 159 -1.06 34.43 6.69
CA LEU A 159 -1.34 35.64 7.48
C LEU A 159 -0.55 36.85 6.96
N TYR A 160 0.76 36.71 6.67
CA TYR A 160 1.53 37.77 6.04
C TYR A 160 0.95 38.19 4.70
N ARG A 161 0.49 37.24 3.88
CA ARG A 161 -0.14 37.55 2.59
C ARG A 161 -1.42 38.36 2.76
N THR A 162 -2.28 38.01 3.72
CA THR A 162 -3.53 38.75 3.98
C THR A 162 -3.28 40.08 4.68
N ALA A 163 -2.24 40.19 5.50
CA ALA A 163 -1.81 41.41 6.16
C ALA A 163 -1.02 42.38 5.24
N GLY A 164 -0.96 42.12 3.92
CA GLY A 164 -0.28 43.01 2.97
C GLY A 164 1.26 42.94 2.99
N GLN A 165 1.84 41.87 3.54
CA GLN A 165 3.28 41.62 3.63
C GLN A 165 3.73 40.45 2.71
N PRO A 166 3.52 40.53 1.38
CA PRO A 166 3.75 39.41 0.47
C PRO A 166 5.22 38.99 0.38
N ALA A 167 6.17 39.90 0.64
CA ALA A 167 7.60 39.58 0.62
C ALA A 167 7.97 38.54 1.70
N LYS A 168 7.43 38.70 2.93
CA LYS A 168 7.64 37.74 4.02
C LYS A 168 6.99 36.39 3.71
N ALA A 169 5.76 36.40 3.19
CA ALA A 169 5.08 35.18 2.75
C ALA A 169 5.88 34.42 1.68
N LEU A 170 6.41 35.13 0.67
CA LEU A 170 7.23 34.53 -0.38
C LEU A 170 8.54 33.95 0.13
N ALA A 171 9.14 34.53 1.18
CA ALA A 171 10.35 33.99 1.80
C ALA A 171 10.09 32.61 2.43
N LEU A 172 9.03 32.51 3.24
CA LEU A 172 8.61 31.25 3.87
C LEU A 172 8.25 30.17 2.84
N TYR A 173 7.47 30.52 1.81
CA TYR A 173 7.15 29.55 0.76
C TYR A 173 8.38 29.06 -0.01
N LYS A 174 9.39 29.91 -0.24
CA LYS A 174 10.64 29.48 -0.89
C LYS A 174 11.45 28.53 -0.01
N GLU A 175 11.51 28.79 1.28
CA GLU A 175 12.14 27.90 2.25
C GLU A 175 11.47 26.53 2.23
N GLN A 176 10.14 26.48 2.31
CA GLN A 176 9.36 25.25 2.22
C GLN A 176 9.58 24.49 0.91
N LEU A 177 9.65 25.20 -0.22
CA LEU A 177 9.94 24.59 -1.52
C LEU A 177 11.34 23.94 -1.52
N SER A 178 12.33 24.60 -0.91
CA SER A 178 13.70 24.07 -0.80
C SER A 178 13.79 22.81 0.08
N GLN A 179 12.90 22.68 1.07
CA GLN A 179 12.79 21.51 1.93
C GLN A 179 11.99 20.36 1.29
N GLY A 180 11.34 20.60 0.14
CA GLY A 180 10.53 19.61 -0.57
C GLY A 180 9.15 19.35 0.03
N THR A 181 8.66 20.22 0.92
CA THR A 181 7.36 20.07 1.59
C THR A 181 6.21 20.45 0.63
N ASP A 182 5.35 19.48 0.26
CA ASP A 182 4.20 19.64 -0.65
C ASP A 182 4.47 20.61 -1.84
N PRO A 183 5.43 20.27 -2.72
CA PRO A 183 5.96 21.21 -3.71
C PRO A 183 4.88 21.71 -4.68
N ALA A 184 3.86 20.90 -4.99
CA ALA A 184 2.76 21.30 -5.85
C ALA A 184 1.89 22.42 -5.22
N ARG A 185 1.58 22.32 -3.93
CA ARG A 185 0.86 23.37 -3.20
C ARG A 185 1.73 24.61 -3.04
N VAL A 186 3.00 24.45 -2.67
CA VAL A 186 3.92 25.57 -2.45
C VAL A 186 4.18 26.36 -3.73
N LEU A 187 4.44 25.70 -4.86
CA LEU A 187 4.56 26.37 -6.17
C LEU A 187 3.30 27.15 -6.55
N TYR A 188 2.12 26.62 -6.21
CA TYR A 188 0.85 27.33 -6.40
C TYR A 188 0.72 28.56 -5.51
N LEU A 189 1.11 28.46 -4.23
CA LEU A 189 1.12 29.59 -3.29
C LEU A 189 2.14 30.67 -3.69
N LEU A 190 3.33 30.28 -4.16
CA LEU A 190 4.31 31.19 -4.74
C LEU A 190 3.74 31.91 -5.97
N ALA A 191 3.15 31.17 -6.91
CA ALA A 191 2.56 31.76 -8.11
C ALA A 191 1.41 32.75 -7.79
N THR A 192 0.51 32.38 -6.87
CA THR A 192 -0.64 33.22 -6.49
C THR A 192 -0.20 34.46 -5.71
N THR A 193 0.77 34.32 -4.80
CA THR A 193 1.31 35.44 -4.00
C THR A 193 2.11 36.42 -4.88
N SER A 194 2.90 35.92 -5.84
CA SER A 194 3.63 36.78 -6.77
C SER A 194 2.74 37.49 -7.79
N GLN A 195 1.51 37.02 -8.05
CA GLN A 195 0.68 37.47 -9.18
C GLN A 195 0.47 38.98 -9.27
N LYS A 196 0.28 39.67 -8.14
CA LYS A 196 0.00 41.11 -8.11
C LYS A 196 1.27 41.95 -8.26
N HIS A 197 2.41 41.47 -7.78
CA HIS A 197 3.65 42.25 -7.62
C HIS A 197 4.73 41.90 -8.66
N ASP A 198 4.82 40.63 -9.07
CA ASP A 198 5.73 40.14 -10.10
C ASP A 198 5.03 39.07 -10.97
N PRO A 199 4.21 39.50 -11.95
CA PRO A 199 3.48 38.59 -12.82
C PRO A 199 4.41 37.67 -13.62
N ALA A 200 5.62 38.12 -13.98
CA ALA A 200 6.58 37.33 -14.74
C ALA A 200 7.10 36.15 -13.91
N ARG A 201 7.46 36.39 -12.65
CA ARG A 201 7.85 35.33 -11.70
C ARG A 201 6.69 34.40 -11.40
N ALA A 202 5.48 34.95 -11.23
CA ALA A 202 4.28 34.13 -11.04
C ALA A 202 4.09 33.12 -12.19
N GLN A 203 4.33 33.51 -13.44
CA GLN A 203 4.26 32.58 -14.58
C GLN A 203 5.38 31.53 -14.57
N LYS A 204 6.59 31.87 -14.11
CA LYS A 204 7.67 30.87 -13.94
C LYS A 204 7.28 29.77 -12.94
N TRP A 205 6.72 30.15 -11.79
CA TRP A 205 6.24 29.18 -10.80
C TRP A 205 5.10 28.31 -11.32
N ARG A 206 4.18 28.89 -12.10
CA ARG A 206 3.12 28.10 -12.75
C ARG A 206 3.69 27.11 -13.74
N LEU A 207 4.66 27.51 -14.56
CA LEU A 207 5.28 26.60 -15.52
C LEU A 207 5.91 25.41 -14.80
N GLU A 208 6.71 25.67 -13.76
CA GLU A 208 7.35 24.63 -12.95
C GLU A 208 6.31 23.68 -12.34
N LEU A 209 5.20 24.22 -11.80
CA LEU A 209 4.08 23.43 -11.29
C LEU A 209 3.45 22.53 -12.38
N LEU A 210 3.24 23.05 -13.59
CA LEU A 210 2.63 22.30 -14.69
C LEU A 210 3.57 21.23 -15.25
N GLU A 211 4.87 21.46 -15.27
CA GLU A 211 5.86 20.51 -15.78
C GLU A 211 6.11 19.38 -14.79
N ASN A 212 6.28 19.71 -13.50
CA ASN A 212 6.68 18.75 -12.48
C ASN A 212 5.49 18.07 -11.78
N HIS A 213 4.34 18.74 -11.72
CA HIS A 213 3.14 18.21 -11.03
C HIS A 213 1.84 18.34 -11.85
N PRO A 214 1.80 17.90 -13.12
CA PRO A 214 0.67 18.11 -14.05
C PRO A 214 -0.64 17.40 -13.65
N SER A 215 -0.60 16.45 -12.72
CA SER A 215 -1.79 15.74 -12.21
C SER A 215 -2.37 16.38 -10.94
N SER A 216 -1.70 17.38 -10.36
CA SER A 216 -2.12 18.01 -9.11
C SER A 216 -3.35 18.91 -9.32
N LYS A 217 -4.24 18.98 -8.31
CA LYS A 217 -5.36 19.94 -8.32
C LYS A 217 -4.88 21.39 -8.51
N HIS A 218 -3.69 21.70 -7.98
CA HIS A 218 -3.04 23.00 -8.08
C HIS A 218 -2.61 23.33 -9.51
N ALA A 219 -2.03 22.37 -10.25
CA ALA A 219 -1.72 22.52 -11.67
C ALA A 219 -2.98 22.84 -12.48
N ARG A 220 -4.08 22.09 -12.26
CA ARG A 220 -5.37 22.36 -12.91
C ARG A 220 -5.91 23.76 -12.62
N ASN A 221 -5.85 24.21 -11.36
CA ASN A 221 -6.32 25.53 -10.95
C ASN A 221 -5.46 26.67 -11.52
N SER A 222 -4.18 26.41 -11.80
CA SER A 222 -3.29 27.39 -12.44
C SER A 222 -3.60 27.64 -13.93
N LEU A 223 -4.32 26.74 -14.61
CA LEU A 223 -4.58 26.86 -16.05
C LEU A 223 -5.38 28.12 -16.44
N SER A 224 -6.27 28.60 -15.57
CA SER A 224 -7.08 29.80 -15.81
C SER A 224 -6.28 31.11 -15.65
N HIS A 225 -5.06 31.03 -15.13
CA HIS A 225 -4.20 32.18 -14.83
C HIS A 225 -3.00 32.28 -15.79
N LEU A 226 -2.97 31.44 -16.82
CA LEU A 226 -1.96 31.51 -17.89
C LEU A 226 -2.29 32.64 -18.87
N PRO A 227 -1.27 33.33 -19.44
CA PRO A 227 -1.50 34.40 -20.39
C PRO A 227 -2.13 33.88 -21.69
N LYS A 228 -2.76 34.79 -22.46
CA LYS A 228 -3.41 34.44 -23.73
C LYS A 228 -2.43 33.86 -24.76
N LYS A 229 -1.24 34.46 -24.87
CA LYS A 229 -0.14 34.00 -25.74
C LYS A 229 0.85 33.21 -24.90
N LEU A 230 1.11 31.96 -25.30
CA LEU A 230 2.01 31.04 -24.61
C LEU A 230 3.21 30.75 -25.50
N ASP A 231 4.41 30.69 -24.90
CA ASP A 231 5.54 30.02 -25.54
C ASP A 231 5.27 28.51 -25.68
N ALA A 232 6.05 27.84 -26.52
CA ALA A 232 5.86 26.42 -26.79
C ALA A 232 6.02 25.54 -25.53
N ARG A 233 6.89 25.93 -24.60
CA ARG A 233 7.14 25.17 -23.36
C ARG A 233 5.89 25.15 -22.47
N THR A 234 5.36 26.34 -22.20
CA THR A 234 4.16 26.54 -21.40
C THR A 234 2.91 26.01 -22.09
N ALA A 235 2.80 26.19 -23.41
CA ALA A 235 1.70 25.63 -24.19
C ALA A 235 1.67 24.10 -24.06
N TYR A 236 2.82 23.42 -24.22
CA TYR A 236 2.90 21.98 -24.08
C TYR A 236 2.54 21.51 -22.65
N ALA A 237 3.10 22.14 -21.62
CA ALA A 237 2.81 21.81 -20.22
C ALA A 237 1.31 21.95 -19.88
N LYS A 238 0.67 23.02 -20.38
CA LYS A 238 -0.79 23.21 -20.29
C LYS A 238 -1.56 22.06 -20.95
N VAL A 239 -1.19 21.67 -22.17
CA VAL A 239 -1.90 20.59 -22.88
C VAL A 239 -1.73 19.25 -22.17
N TYR A 240 -0.50 18.96 -21.71
CA TYR A 240 -0.21 17.74 -20.96
C TYR A 240 -0.99 17.69 -19.64
N THR A 241 -1.17 18.83 -18.95
CA THR A 241 -2.02 18.93 -17.75
C THR A 241 -3.46 18.53 -18.03
N TYR A 242 -4.06 18.93 -19.17
CA TYR A 242 -5.40 18.43 -19.53
C TYR A 242 -5.45 16.91 -19.68
N TYR A 243 -4.41 16.31 -20.29
CA TYR A 243 -4.31 14.86 -20.43
C TYR A 243 -4.18 14.17 -19.06
N SER A 244 -3.33 14.68 -18.17
CA SER A 244 -3.10 14.14 -16.82
C SER A 244 -4.35 14.17 -15.94
N HIS A 245 -5.22 15.17 -16.13
CA HIS A 245 -6.53 15.25 -15.48
C HIS A 245 -7.64 14.47 -16.20
N LYS A 246 -7.30 13.59 -17.15
CA LYS A 246 -8.24 12.77 -17.94
C LYS A 246 -9.26 13.60 -18.75
N ARG A 247 -8.97 14.88 -19.01
CA ARG A 247 -9.80 15.78 -19.83
C ARG A 247 -9.47 15.58 -21.31
N TYR A 248 -9.63 14.34 -21.80
CA TYR A 248 -9.07 13.91 -23.09
C TYR A 248 -9.58 14.70 -24.30
N ASN A 249 -10.86 15.07 -24.34
CA ASN A 249 -11.41 15.86 -25.43
C ASN A 249 -10.77 17.25 -25.54
N GLN A 250 -10.46 17.88 -24.40
CA GLN A 250 -9.74 19.16 -24.39
C GLN A 250 -8.27 18.96 -24.72
N ALA A 251 -7.64 17.93 -24.16
CA ALA A 251 -6.26 17.57 -24.50
C ALA A 251 -6.08 17.34 -26.01
N ILE A 252 -7.00 16.62 -26.67
CA ILE A 252 -7.00 16.39 -28.13
C ILE A 252 -6.99 17.72 -28.89
N LYS A 253 -7.96 18.61 -28.62
CA LYS A 253 -8.06 19.91 -29.29
C LYS A 253 -6.80 20.75 -29.06
N SER A 254 -6.30 20.75 -27.83
CA SER A 254 -5.11 21.52 -27.44
C SER A 254 -3.82 20.96 -28.04
N PHE A 255 -3.64 19.63 -28.14
CA PHE A 255 -2.48 19.02 -28.80
C PHE A 255 -2.47 19.33 -30.29
N GLN A 256 -3.63 19.21 -30.96
CA GLN A 256 -3.76 19.60 -32.36
C GLN A 256 -3.39 21.07 -32.58
N ASN A 257 -3.82 21.95 -31.67
CA ASN A 257 -3.45 23.36 -31.75
C ASN A 257 -1.96 23.60 -31.53
N PHE A 258 -1.36 22.95 -30.53
CA PHE A 258 0.07 23.03 -30.25
C PHE A 258 0.90 22.62 -31.47
N ILE A 259 0.55 21.48 -32.08
CA ILE A 259 1.22 20.95 -33.28
C ILE A 259 1.17 21.95 -34.45
N ARG A 260 0.04 22.65 -34.64
CA ARG A 260 -0.10 23.65 -35.70
C ARG A 260 0.66 24.93 -35.41
N GLN A 261 0.57 25.44 -34.18
CA GLN A 261 1.14 26.75 -33.81
C GLN A 261 2.64 26.72 -33.55
N HIS A 262 3.18 25.55 -33.20
CA HIS A 262 4.59 25.38 -32.84
C HIS A 262 5.26 24.30 -33.69
N SER A 263 4.94 24.21 -34.99
CA SER A 263 5.34 23.10 -35.87
C SER A 263 6.85 22.82 -35.97
N GLY A 264 7.70 23.83 -35.68
CA GLY A 264 9.17 23.69 -35.63
C GLY A 264 9.75 23.36 -34.26
N ASP A 265 8.92 23.26 -33.21
CA ASP A 265 9.39 22.97 -31.86
C ASP A 265 9.73 21.48 -31.68
N GLN A 266 10.82 21.19 -30.97
CA GLN A 266 11.28 19.82 -30.69
C GLN A 266 10.22 18.91 -30.02
N ARG A 267 9.25 19.49 -29.29
CA ARG A 267 8.18 18.74 -28.63
C ARG A 267 7.07 18.30 -29.57
N VAL A 268 7.06 18.71 -30.84
CA VAL A 268 5.99 18.36 -31.79
C VAL A 268 5.87 16.85 -32.01
N ALA A 269 6.98 16.13 -32.08
CA ALA A 269 6.95 14.66 -32.20
C ALA A 269 6.27 14.02 -30.97
N GLN A 270 6.66 14.46 -29.77
CA GLN A 270 6.04 14.00 -28.53
C GLN A 270 4.56 14.41 -28.43
N ALA A 271 4.20 15.63 -28.84
CA ALA A 271 2.83 16.11 -28.86
C ALA A 271 1.94 15.28 -29.80
N HIS A 272 2.43 14.88 -30.97
CA HIS A 272 1.71 13.96 -31.85
C HIS A 272 1.52 12.58 -31.22
N TYR A 273 2.56 12.03 -30.58
CA TYR A 273 2.43 10.76 -29.86
C TYR A 273 1.38 10.86 -28.74
N MET A 274 1.42 11.93 -27.96
CA MET A 274 0.46 12.20 -26.88
C MET A 274 -0.95 12.48 -27.40
N LEU A 275 -1.11 13.07 -28.58
CA LEU A 275 -2.40 13.18 -29.25
C LEU A 275 -3.00 11.79 -29.56
N GLY A 276 -2.18 10.85 -30.05
CA GLY A 276 -2.58 9.46 -30.25
C GLY A 276 -3.02 8.80 -28.94
N ARG A 277 -2.25 9.01 -27.87
CA ARG A 277 -2.60 8.53 -26.51
C ARG A 277 -3.88 9.16 -25.97
N ALA A 278 -4.12 10.44 -26.24
CA ALA A 278 -5.33 11.15 -25.84
C ALA A 278 -6.56 10.59 -26.57
N HIS A 279 -6.47 10.37 -27.89
CA HIS A 279 -7.53 9.68 -28.65
C HIS A 279 -7.78 8.26 -28.14
N GLN A 280 -6.72 7.49 -27.87
CA GLN A 280 -6.84 6.14 -27.31
C GLN A 280 -7.57 6.16 -25.97
N SER A 281 -7.21 7.08 -25.07
CA SER A 281 -7.82 7.18 -23.73
C SER A 281 -9.26 7.71 -23.77
N ALA A 282 -9.61 8.48 -24.80
CA ALA A 282 -10.98 8.91 -25.08
C ALA A 282 -11.85 7.82 -25.77
N GLY A 283 -11.30 6.63 -26.07
CA GLY A 283 -12.01 5.58 -26.81
C GLY A 283 -12.09 5.81 -28.33
N HIS A 284 -11.46 6.86 -28.86
CA HIS A 284 -11.42 7.16 -30.29
C HIS A 284 -10.38 6.30 -31.03
N TYR A 285 -10.50 4.97 -30.97
CA TYR A 285 -9.44 4.04 -31.39
C TYR A 285 -9.05 4.17 -32.86
N THR A 286 -9.99 4.42 -33.77
CA THR A 286 -9.68 4.64 -35.20
C THR A 286 -8.86 5.90 -35.43
N LYS A 287 -9.19 7.00 -34.73
CA LYS A 287 -8.41 8.25 -34.81
C LYS A 287 -7.03 8.07 -34.16
N ALA A 288 -6.96 7.38 -33.03
CA ALA A 288 -5.70 7.06 -32.37
C ALA A 288 -4.76 6.26 -33.31
N GLU A 289 -5.31 5.25 -33.99
CA GLU A 289 -4.57 4.44 -34.96
C GLU A 289 -4.02 5.29 -36.10
N GLN A 290 -4.85 6.18 -36.67
CA GLN A 290 -4.41 7.11 -37.72
C GLN A 290 -3.28 8.03 -37.23
N VAL A 291 -3.41 8.60 -36.03
CA VAL A 291 -2.38 9.47 -35.44
C VAL A 291 -1.08 8.70 -35.22
N PHE A 292 -1.13 7.48 -34.67
CA PHE A 292 0.07 6.66 -34.49
C PHE A 292 0.72 6.24 -35.81
N ARG A 293 -0.06 5.99 -36.87
CA ARG A 293 0.49 5.76 -38.21
C ARG A 293 1.23 7.00 -38.73
N THR A 294 0.67 8.19 -38.53
CA THR A 294 1.36 9.45 -38.85
C THR A 294 2.63 9.62 -38.04
N VAL A 295 2.59 9.32 -36.74
CA VAL A 295 3.77 9.41 -35.85
C VAL A 295 4.88 8.47 -36.33
N HIS A 296 4.54 7.22 -36.64
CA HIS A 296 5.52 6.27 -37.16
C HIS A 296 6.08 6.71 -38.51
N LYS A 297 5.21 7.09 -39.47
CA LYS A 297 5.63 7.51 -40.82
C LYS A 297 6.52 8.75 -40.80
N ARG A 298 6.21 9.73 -39.95
CA ARG A 298 6.90 11.04 -39.93
C ARG A 298 8.13 11.06 -39.03
N TYR A 299 8.11 10.32 -37.92
CA TYR A 299 9.16 10.38 -36.89
C TYR A 299 9.88 9.04 -36.68
N GLY A 300 9.53 7.99 -37.44
CA GLY A 300 10.17 6.67 -37.33
C GLY A 300 9.88 5.93 -36.02
N SER A 301 8.97 6.42 -35.16
CA SER A 301 8.79 5.90 -33.80
C SER A 301 8.31 4.44 -33.79
N PRO A 302 9.10 3.47 -33.28
CA PRO A 302 8.65 2.09 -33.13
C PRO A 302 7.53 1.96 -32.09
N ALA A 303 7.61 2.74 -30.99
CA ALA A 303 6.57 2.77 -29.96
C ALA A 303 5.17 3.07 -30.50
N ALA A 304 5.04 3.81 -31.62
CA ALA A 304 3.76 4.03 -32.28
C ALA A 304 3.20 2.75 -32.94
N LEU A 305 4.04 1.89 -33.52
CA LEU A 305 3.64 0.59 -34.06
C LEU A 305 3.13 -0.35 -32.96
N TYR A 306 3.84 -0.41 -31.84
CA TYR A 306 3.39 -1.15 -30.66
C TYR A 306 2.00 -0.66 -30.21
N ARG A 307 1.76 0.66 -30.18
CA ARG A 307 0.44 1.20 -29.82
C ARG A 307 -0.64 0.82 -30.83
N ILE A 308 -0.34 0.79 -32.13
CA ILE A 308 -1.29 0.30 -33.16
C ILE A 308 -1.68 -1.16 -32.90
N ALA A 309 -0.73 -2.03 -32.52
CA ALA A 309 -1.03 -3.40 -32.11
C ALA A 309 -1.99 -3.44 -30.92
N SER A 310 -1.73 -2.64 -29.87
CA SER A 310 -2.59 -2.54 -28.68
C SER A 310 -4.02 -2.05 -29.00
N LEU A 311 -4.17 -1.17 -29.99
CA LEU A 311 -5.48 -0.70 -30.46
C LEU A 311 -6.25 -1.79 -31.20
N SER A 312 -5.55 -2.71 -31.88
CA SER A 312 -6.19 -3.85 -32.55
C SER A 312 -6.86 -4.78 -31.54
N VAL A 313 -6.25 -5.00 -30.37
CA VAL A 313 -6.88 -5.72 -29.25
C VAL A 313 -8.17 -5.03 -28.81
N ARG A 314 -8.13 -3.71 -28.58
CA ARG A 314 -9.32 -2.92 -28.15
C ARG A 314 -10.44 -2.90 -29.18
N LYS A 315 -10.13 -3.09 -30.46
CA LYS A 315 -11.08 -3.15 -31.57
C LYS A 315 -11.57 -4.58 -31.85
N ASN A 316 -11.29 -5.54 -30.97
CA ASN A 316 -11.61 -6.96 -31.12
C ASN A 316 -11.03 -7.60 -32.40
N ARG A 317 -9.86 -7.11 -32.85
CA ARG A 317 -9.14 -7.61 -34.03
C ARG A 317 -7.91 -8.39 -33.58
N GLU A 318 -8.15 -9.45 -32.83
CA GLU A 318 -7.09 -10.16 -32.10
C GLU A 318 -6.02 -10.76 -33.03
N ASP A 319 -6.41 -11.35 -34.17
CA ASP A 319 -5.44 -11.90 -35.14
C ASP A 319 -4.52 -10.81 -35.74
N LYS A 320 -5.07 -9.61 -35.99
CA LYS A 320 -4.26 -8.45 -36.42
C LYS A 320 -3.33 -7.98 -35.31
N ALA A 321 -3.77 -8.01 -34.06
CA ALA A 321 -2.95 -7.66 -32.91
C ALA A 321 -1.79 -8.63 -32.74
N ILE A 322 -2.06 -9.94 -32.78
CA ILE A 322 -1.05 -11.01 -32.69
C ILE A 322 0.02 -10.81 -33.76
N ALA A 323 -0.39 -10.64 -35.03
CA ALA A 323 0.54 -10.44 -36.13
C ALA A 323 1.36 -9.14 -35.97
N ALA A 324 0.74 -8.04 -35.55
CA ALA A 324 1.41 -6.76 -35.36
C ALA A 324 2.45 -6.81 -34.22
N TYR A 325 2.13 -7.46 -33.11
CA TYR A 325 3.05 -7.64 -31.99
C TYR A 325 4.22 -8.57 -32.35
N ALA A 326 3.95 -9.71 -32.97
CA ALA A 326 5.00 -10.63 -33.41
C ALA A 326 5.93 -9.99 -34.45
N ASN A 327 5.39 -9.17 -35.36
CA ASN A 327 6.18 -8.41 -36.33
C ASN A 327 6.99 -7.30 -35.64
N PHE A 328 6.41 -6.59 -34.67
CA PHE A 328 7.13 -5.58 -33.90
C PHE A 328 8.39 -6.14 -33.25
N ALA A 329 8.27 -7.26 -32.54
CA ALA A 329 9.42 -7.92 -31.91
C ALA A 329 10.45 -8.43 -32.93
N LYS A 330 9.99 -8.95 -34.10
CA LYS A 330 10.88 -9.37 -35.19
C LYS A 330 11.67 -8.19 -35.78
N ARG A 331 11.03 -7.04 -35.96
CA ARG A 331 11.64 -5.87 -36.62
C ARG A 331 12.51 -5.03 -35.66
N TYR A 332 12.16 -5.02 -34.39
CA TYR A 332 12.84 -4.22 -33.36
C TYR A 332 13.28 -5.10 -32.18
N PRO A 333 14.12 -6.13 -32.40
CA PRO A 333 14.43 -7.12 -31.38
C PRO A 333 15.13 -6.54 -30.14
N GLN A 334 15.84 -5.43 -30.27
CA GLN A 334 16.55 -4.74 -29.18
C GLN A 334 15.74 -3.63 -28.51
N HIS A 335 14.47 -3.43 -28.89
CA HIS A 335 13.64 -2.40 -28.27
C HIS A 335 13.05 -2.89 -26.94
N ASP A 336 12.97 -2.01 -25.95
CA ASP A 336 12.40 -2.25 -24.59
C ASP A 336 10.93 -2.73 -24.54
N LEU A 337 10.28 -2.92 -25.69
CA LEU A 337 8.89 -3.40 -25.79
C LEU A 337 8.79 -4.70 -26.59
N ALA A 338 9.92 -5.27 -27.02
CA ALA A 338 9.93 -6.41 -27.93
C ALA A 338 9.56 -7.70 -27.21
N ASP A 339 10.05 -7.89 -25.99
CA ASP A 339 9.67 -8.95 -25.06
C ASP A 339 8.17 -8.85 -24.70
N ASP A 340 7.70 -7.67 -24.28
CA ASP A 340 6.29 -7.44 -23.99
C ASP A 340 5.41 -7.68 -25.23
N ALA A 341 5.85 -7.26 -26.42
CA ALA A 341 5.11 -7.53 -27.65
C ALA A 341 4.92 -9.04 -27.88
N LEU A 342 5.99 -9.84 -27.77
CA LEU A 342 5.85 -11.30 -27.89
C LEU A 342 4.95 -11.86 -26.79
N TRP A 343 5.07 -11.38 -25.55
CA TRP A 343 4.18 -11.78 -24.46
C TRP A 343 2.71 -11.48 -24.77
N GLN A 344 2.39 -10.28 -25.24
CA GLN A 344 1.02 -9.90 -25.62
C GLN A 344 0.49 -10.76 -26.78
N ALA A 345 1.34 -11.09 -27.76
CA ALA A 345 0.98 -11.99 -28.85
C ALA A 345 0.68 -13.41 -28.34
N ALA A 346 1.56 -13.97 -27.50
CA ALA A 346 1.40 -15.30 -26.93
C ALA A 346 0.14 -15.40 -26.06
N LYS A 347 -0.10 -14.43 -25.16
CA LYS A 347 -1.32 -14.38 -24.33
C LYS A 347 -2.60 -14.24 -25.15
N ALA A 348 -2.57 -13.52 -26.26
CA ALA A 348 -3.72 -13.41 -27.15
C ALA A 348 -4.06 -14.75 -27.82
N VAL A 349 -3.04 -15.48 -28.26
CA VAL A 349 -3.21 -16.83 -28.82
C VAL A 349 -3.69 -17.82 -27.75
N GLU A 350 -3.15 -17.75 -26.53
CA GLU A 350 -3.56 -18.59 -25.40
C GLU A 350 -5.03 -18.35 -25.00
N ARG A 351 -5.50 -17.10 -24.96
CA ARG A 351 -6.93 -16.81 -24.69
C ARG A 351 -7.88 -17.41 -25.73
N LYS A 352 -7.40 -17.60 -26.97
CA LYS A 352 -8.13 -18.31 -28.02
C LYS A 352 -8.01 -19.84 -27.91
N SER A 353 -7.41 -20.36 -26.84
CA SER A 353 -7.09 -21.78 -26.62
C SER A 353 -6.24 -22.40 -27.73
N GLN A 354 -5.47 -21.60 -28.46
CA GLN A 354 -4.59 -22.07 -29.53
C GLN A 354 -3.20 -22.41 -28.97
N PHE A 355 -3.16 -23.37 -28.04
CA PHE A 355 -2.00 -23.65 -27.21
C PHE A 355 -0.73 -24.00 -28.00
N ALA A 356 -0.83 -24.72 -29.13
CA ALA A 356 0.32 -25.00 -30.01
C ALA A 356 1.03 -23.72 -30.46
N ARG A 357 0.25 -22.74 -30.98
CA ARG A 357 0.78 -21.44 -31.42
C ARG A 357 1.29 -20.62 -30.24
N ALA A 358 0.65 -20.73 -29.08
CA ALA A 358 1.08 -20.04 -27.86
C ALA A 358 2.45 -20.56 -27.40
N ALA A 359 2.64 -21.88 -27.36
CA ALA A 359 3.92 -22.52 -27.04
C ALA A 359 5.04 -22.05 -27.97
N THR A 360 4.79 -21.91 -29.28
CA THR A 360 5.79 -21.36 -30.22
C THR A 360 6.18 -19.92 -29.88
N LEU A 361 5.21 -19.05 -29.56
CA LEU A 361 5.48 -17.65 -29.25
C LEU A 361 6.19 -17.49 -27.90
N TYR A 362 5.81 -18.29 -26.89
CA TYR A 362 6.51 -18.34 -25.61
C TYR A 362 7.92 -18.89 -25.75
N GLY A 363 8.13 -19.94 -26.54
CA GLY A 363 9.47 -20.47 -26.81
C GLY A 363 10.40 -19.41 -27.40
N ARG A 364 9.92 -18.67 -28.41
CA ARG A 364 10.67 -17.54 -29.00
C ARG A 364 10.98 -16.43 -27.99
N LEU A 365 10.03 -16.11 -27.11
CA LEU A 365 10.22 -15.12 -26.05
C LEU A 365 11.28 -15.59 -25.04
N ALA A 366 11.20 -16.84 -24.58
CA ALA A 366 12.16 -17.44 -23.67
C ALA A 366 13.57 -17.55 -24.26
N GLU A 367 13.68 -17.82 -25.57
CA GLU A 367 14.96 -17.96 -26.28
C GLU A 367 15.63 -16.61 -26.55
N HIS A 368 14.88 -15.61 -27.04
CA HIS A 368 15.45 -14.31 -27.41
C HIS A 368 15.58 -13.34 -26.22
N TYR A 369 14.77 -13.51 -25.17
CA TYR A 369 14.74 -12.60 -24.02
C TYR A 369 14.91 -13.36 -22.67
N PRO A 370 15.90 -14.27 -22.55
CA PRO A 370 16.01 -15.19 -21.42
C PRO A 370 16.27 -14.49 -20.08
N GLN A 371 16.77 -13.25 -20.11
CA GLN A 371 17.11 -12.46 -18.92
C GLN A 371 16.03 -11.45 -18.51
N THR A 372 14.88 -11.45 -19.18
CA THR A 372 13.73 -10.61 -18.82
C THR A 372 12.78 -11.36 -17.88
N ASP A 373 11.97 -10.66 -17.10
CA ASP A 373 10.93 -11.29 -16.26
C ASP A 373 9.95 -12.10 -17.12
N TYR A 374 9.66 -11.63 -18.32
CA TYR A 374 8.87 -12.34 -19.29
C TYR A 374 9.56 -13.61 -19.83
N GLY A 375 10.88 -13.68 -19.81
CA GLY A 375 11.64 -14.87 -20.20
C GLY A 375 11.35 -16.07 -19.29
N ASP A 376 11.38 -15.85 -17.96
CA ASP A 376 11.08 -16.90 -16.97
C ASP A 376 9.62 -17.36 -17.08
N GLU A 377 8.69 -16.41 -17.11
CA GLU A 377 7.25 -16.67 -17.29
C GLU A 377 6.94 -17.38 -18.61
N ALA A 378 7.66 -17.04 -19.69
CA ALA A 378 7.50 -17.69 -20.99
C ALA A 378 7.96 -19.14 -20.96
N ARG A 379 9.09 -19.46 -20.31
CA ARG A 379 9.56 -20.87 -20.16
C ARG A 379 8.50 -21.72 -19.48
N TRP A 380 7.94 -21.23 -18.37
CA TRP A 380 6.85 -21.92 -17.70
C TRP A 380 5.60 -22.02 -18.61
N SER A 381 5.24 -20.95 -19.31
CA SER A 381 4.06 -20.90 -20.17
C SER A 381 4.15 -21.87 -21.38
N VAL A 382 5.36 -22.22 -21.84
CA VAL A 382 5.56 -23.31 -22.81
C VAL A 382 5.05 -24.62 -22.23
N GLY A 383 5.48 -24.99 -21.02
CA GLY A 383 5.02 -26.21 -20.34
C GLY A 383 3.51 -26.21 -20.12
N PHE A 384 2.93 -25.08 -19.70
CA PHE A 384 1.49 -24.99 -19.49
C PHE A 384 0.68 -25.13 -20.78
N ALA A 385 1.17 -24.57 -21.89
CA ALA A 385 0.55 -24.76 -23.19
C ALA A 385 0.65 -26.23 -23.67
N LEU A 386 1.75 -26.93 -23.39
CA LEU A 386 1.87 -28.37 -23.68
C LEU A 386 0.93 -29.20 -22.80
N TYR A 387 0.82 -28.87 -21.51
CA TYR A 387 -0.11 -29.51 -20.58
C TYR A 387 -1.56 -29.39 -21.05
N CYS A 388 -1.97 -28.20 -21.50
CA CYS A 388 -3.30 -27.97 -22.07
C CYS A 388 -3.55 -28.66 -23.41
N GLN A 389 -2.50 -29.15 -24.07
CA GLN A 389 -2.58 -29.99 -25.28
C GLN A 389 -2.52 -31.49 -24.93
N GLU A 390 -2.51 -31.84 -23.64
CA GLU A 390 -2.38 -33.21 -23.14
C GLU A 390 -1.06 -33.88 -23.53
N GLN A 391 -0.07 -33.10 -23.96
CA GLN A 391 1.30 -33.52 -24.24
C GLN A 391 2.10 -33.57 -22.94
N TYR A 392 1.71 -34.47 -22.03
CA TYR A 392 2.20 -34.47 -20.65
C TYR A 392 3.70 -34.81 -20.55
N SER A 393 4.23 -35.63 -21.46
CA SER A 393 5.67 -35.95 -21.49
C SER A 393 6.51 -34.72 -21.83
N GLU A 394 6.11 -33.96 -22.85
CA GLU A 394 6.78 -32.74 -23.27
C GLU A 394 6.56 -31.61 -22.26
N ALA A 395 5.36 -31.54 -21.66
CA ALA A 395 5.06 -30.59 -20.59
C ALA A 395 5.96 -30.82 -19.38
N LEU A 396 6.10 -32.08 -18.93
CA LEU A 396 7.01 -32.47 -17.84
C LEU A 396 8.44 -31.98 -18.12
N ALA A 397 9.00 -32.32 -19.28
CA ALA A 397 10.34 -31.91 -19.67
C ALA A 397 10.49 -30.37 -19.76
N ALA A 398 9.46 -29.66 -20.22
CA ALA A 398 9.45 -28.21 -20.28
C ALA A 398 9.43 -27.58 -18.88
N PHE A 399 8.61 -28.10 -17.96
CA PHE A 399 8.53 -27.63 -16.58
C PHE A 399 9.79 -27.93 -15.79
N GLU A 400 10.40 -29.11 -15.95
CA GLU A 400 11.69 -29.40 -15.33
C GLU A 400 12.77 -28.41 -15.76
N ARG A 401 12.89 -28.18 -17.08
CA ARG A 401 13.82 -27.19 -17.63
C ARG A 401 13.53 -25.79 -17.10
N ALA A 402 12.25 -25.38 -17.05
CA ALA A 402 11.85 -24.10 -16.48
C ALA A 402 12.24 -23.99 -15.00
N SER A 403 12.07 -25.05 -14.21
CA SER A 403 12.46 -25.06 -12.79
C SER A 403 13.97 -24.91 -12.56
N GLN A 404 14.79 -25.43 -13.48
CA GLN A 404 16.25 -25.35 -13.41
C GLN A 404 16.79 -24.00 -13.88
N GLN A 405 16.09 -23.33 -14.81
CA GLN A 405 16.55 -22.10 -15.46
C GLN A 405 15.91 -20.82 -14.92
N ALA A 406 14.78 -20.92 -14.22
CA ALA A 406 14.09 -19.76 -13.68
C ALA A 406 14.93 -19.06 -12.60
N ARG A 407 14.97 -17.73 -12.68
CA ARG A 407 15.66 -16.87 -11.71
C ARG A 407 14.73 -16.48 -10.58
N GLN A 408 13.44 -16.39 -10.88
CA GLN A 408 12.41 -16.05 -9.90
C GLN A 408 11.98 -17.29 -9.10
N PRO A 409 12.17 -17.31 -7.77
CA PRO A 409 11.90 -18.53 -6.99
C PRO A 409 10.45 -19.03 -7.03
N HIS A 410 9.48 -18.13 -7.22
CA HIS A 410 8.08 -18.55 -7.34
C HIS A 410 7.79 -19.29 -8.66
N ILE A 411 8.54 -19.00 -9.74
CA ILE A 411 8.45 -19.73 -11.01
C ILE A 411 9.09 -21.11 -10.87
N ILE A 412 10.11 -21.27 -10.03
CA ILE A 412 10.68 -22.57 -9.69
C ILE A 412 9.61 -23.45 -9.02
N ASP A 413 8.96 -22.94 -7.97
CA ASP A 413 7.88 -23.67 -7.26
C ASP A 413 6.73 -24.04 -8.20
N GLN A 414 6.32 -23.09 -9.02
CA GLN A 414 5.27 -23.25 -10.02
C GLN A 414 5.63 -24.33 -11.04
N SER A 415 6.85 -24.30 -11.57
CA SER A 415 7.31 -25.28 -12.55
C SER A 415 7.41 -26.67 -11.93
N LEU A 416 7.93 -26.79 -10.70
CA LEU A 416 7.98 -28.08 -9.98
C LEU A 416 6.59 -28.65 -9.72
N TYR A 417 5.63 -27.82 -9.29
CA TYR A 417 4.25 -28.27 -9.09
C TYR A 417 3.63 -28.81 -10.38
N TRP A 418 3.79 -28.07 -11.48
CA TRP A 418 3.25 -28.49 -12.77
C TRP A 418 3.99 -29.67 -13.41
N ALA A 419 5.28 -29.86 -13.11
CA ALA A 419 5.99 -31.11 -13.41
C ALA A 419 5.34 -32.28 -12.66
N GLY A 420 5.03 -32.12 -11.37
CA GLY A 420 4.28 -33.12 -10.59
C GLY A 420 2.94 -33.48 -11.22
N LYS A 421 2.13 -32.46 -11.58
CA LYS A 421 0.85 -32.66 -12.29
C LYS A 421 1.02 -33.42 -13.60
N SER A 422 2.08 -33.12 -14.35
CA SER A 422 2.35 -33.78 -15.63
C SER A 422 2.74 -35.25 -15.42
N ALA A 423 3.58 -35.54 -14.43
CA ALA A 423 3.97 -36.89 -14.04
C ALA A 423 2.77 -37.73 -13.54
N GLU A 424 1.84 -37.15 -12.78
CA GLU A 424 0.60 -37.85 -12.40
C GLU A 424 -0.24 -38.27 -13.59
N ARG A 425 -0.39 -37.39 -14.59
CA ARG A 425 -1.13 -37.69 -15.83
C ARG A 425 -0.46 -38.78 -16.67
N LEU A 426 0.84 -39.01 -16.47
CA LEU A 426 1.61 -40.11 -17.07
C LEU A 426 1.59 -41.39 -16.22
N GLY A 427 0.97 -41.39 -15.04
CA GLY A 427 0.98 -42.52 -14.09
C GLY A 427 2.28 -42.66 -13.28
N GLN A 428 3.19 -41.69 -13.36
CA GLN A 428 4.51 -41.71 -12.70
C GLN A 428 4.39 -41.20 -11.25
N THR A 429 3.73 -41.98 -10.40
CA THR A 429 3.34 -41.57 -9.03
C THR A 429 4.53 -41.19 -8.13
N GLN A 430 5.66 -41.90 -8.26
CA GLN A 430 6.87 -41.60 -7.47
C GLN A 430 7.50 -40.27 -7.88
N ASP A 431 7.64 -40.03 -9.19
CA ASP A 431 8.19 -38.78 -9.72
C ASP A 431 7.29 -37.60 -9.40
N ALA A 432 5.96 -37.77 -9.56
CA ALA A 432 4.98 -36.78 -9.17
C ALA A 432 5.15 -36.34 -7.71
N THR A 433 5.22 -37.31 -6.79
CA THR A 433 5.43 -37.05 -5.36
C THR A 433 6.75 -36.32 -5.10
N ALA A 434 7.83 -36.70 -5.80
CA ALA A 434 9.13 -36.05 -5.67
C ALA A 434 9.08 -34.58 -6.13
N PHE A 435 8.41 -34.30 -7.25
CA PHE A 435 8.21 -32.92 -7.74
C PHE A 435 7.37 -32.09 -6.77
N TYR A 436 6.26 -32.62 -6.26
CA TYR A 436 5.44 -31.91 -5.30
C TYR A 436 6.16 -31.62 -3.99
N ARG A 437 6.94 -32.57 -3.45
CA ARG A 437 7.76 -32.33 -2.25
C ARG A 437 8.78 -31.20 -2.46
N ARG A 438 9.41 -31.14 -3.64
CA ARG A 438 10.33 -30.05 -4.00
C ARG A 438 9.61 -28.71 -4.14
N ALA A 439 8.40 -28.69 -4.69
CA ALA A 439 7.56 -27.49 -4.72
C ALA A 439 7.15 -27.05 -3.30
N ALA A 440 6.73 -27.99 -2.45
CA ALA A 440 6.32 -27.75 -1.07
C ALA A 440 7.47 -27.24 -0.17
N ALA A 441 8.73 -27.59 -0.50
CA ALA A 441 9.92 -27.04 0.17
C ALA A 441 10.01 -25.50 0.03
N GLY A 442 9.41 -24.93 -1.03
CA GLY A 442 9.31 -23.48 -1.20
C GLY A 442 8.24 -22.81 -0.33
N PHE A 443 7.45 -23.53 0.47
CA PHE A 443 6.42 -22.92 1.32
C PHE A 443 7.06 -22.06 2.42
N PRO A 444 6.59 -20.82 2.67
CA PRO A 444 5.33 -20.19 2.23
C PRO A 444 5.41 -19.22 1.02
N ARG A 445 6.46 -19.34 0.19
CA ARG A 445 6.82 -18.33 -0.82
C ARG A 445 5.78 -18.08 -1.91
N SER A 446 5.13 -19.13 -2.40
CA SER A 446 4.30 -19.07 -3.61
C SER A 446 2.97 -19.82 -3.44
N TYR A 447 2.03 -19.53 -4.34
CA TYR A 447 0.76 -20.26 -4.40
C TYR A 447 0.99 -21.76 -4.59
N TYR A 448 1.90 -22.16 -5.48
CA TYR A 448 2.10 -23.57 -5.79
C TYR A 448 2.83 -24.33 -4.69
N SER A 449 3.72 -23.68 -3.94
CA SER A 449 4.28 -24.30 -2.74
C SER A 449 3.22 -24.49 -1.66
N ALA A 450 2.29 -23.53 -1.51
CA ALA A 450 1.11 -23.69 -0.65
C ALA A 450 0.17 -24.80 -1.13
N ARG A 451 -0.09 -24.91 -2.45
CA ARG A 451 -0.91 -26.00 -3.00
C ARG A 451 -0.28 -27.37 -2.77
N ALA A 452 1.03 -27.51 -3.01
CA ALA A 452 1.74 -28.76 -2.72
C ALA A 452 1.67 -29.14 -1.23
N VAL A 453 1.72 -28.17 -0.33
CA VAL A 453 1.52 -28.39 1.12
C VAL A 453 0.09 -28.83 1.43
N LEU A 454 -0.93 -28.15 0.87
CA LEU A 454 -2.35 -28.50 1.08
C LEU A 454 -2.70 -29.90 0.53
N LEU A 455 -1.98 -30.38 -0.49
CA LEU A 455 -2.08 -31.74 -1.00
C LEU A 455 -1.36 -32.79 -0.14
N GLY A 456 -0.74 -32.40 0.98
CA GLY A 456 -0.07 -33.32 1.91
C GLY A 456 1.37 -33.67 1.53
N HIS A 457 1.99 -32.97 0.58
CA HIS A 457 3.37 -33.27 0.15
C HIS A 457 4.45 -32.61 1.04
N LYS A 458 4.11 -32.25 2.28
CA LYS A 458 5.05 -31.80 3.31
C LYS A 458 4.63 -32.38 4.66
N GLU A 459 5.46 -33.28 5.18
CA GLU A 459 5.16 -34.04 6.42
C GLU A 459 5.07 -33.16 7.66
N GLN A 460 5.85 -32.08 7.74
CA GLN A 460 5.79 -31.11 8.83
C GLN A 460 5.83 -29.68 8.31
N VAL A 461 4.74 -28.94 8.59
CA VAL A 461 4.64 -27.51 8.31
C VAL A 461 4.73 -26.78 9.65
N GLN A 462 5.94 -26.51 10.12
CA GLN A 462 6.15 -25.72 11.34
C GLN A 462 6.59 -24.31 10.96
N LEU A 463 5.66 -23.38 10.94
CA LEU A 463 5.97 -21.95 10.89
C LEU A 463 6.12 -21.43 12.32
N LYS A 464 7.14 -20.61 12.57
CA LYS A 464 7.29 -19.97 13.89
C LYS A 464 6.10 -19.04 14.13
N LYS A 465 5.39 -19.27 15.23
CA LYS A 465 4.30 -18.41 15.67
C LYS A 465 4.84 -17.08 16.18
N ARG A 466 3.92 -16.12 16.29
CA ARG A 466 4.21 -14.85 16.94
C ARG A 466 4.63 -15.11 18.39
N PRO A 467 5.80 -14.61 18.83
CA PRO A 467 6.16 -14.65 20.23
C PRO A 467 5.07 -13.99 21.08
N THR A 468 4.70 -14.63 22.19
CA THR A 468 3.72 -14.11 23.15
C THR A 468 4.30 -13.00 24.03
N ASP A 469 5.62 -12.85 24.04
CA ASP A 469 6.31 -11.86 24.85
C ASP A 469 6.14 -10.46 24.22
N ASN A 470 5.60 -9.53 25.01
CA ASN A 470 5.61 -8.12 24.65
C ASN A 470 7.07 -7.61 24.64
N PRO A 471 7.46 -6.76 23.67
CA PRO A 471 8.78 -6.15 23.65
C PRO A 471 9.06 -5.42 24.97
N ARG A 472 10.28 -5.53 25.47
CA ARG A 472 10.65 -4.89 26.73
C ARG A 472 10.95 -3.42 26.49
N GLN A 473 10.68 -2.58 27.49
CA GLN A 473 10.90 -1.13 27.44
C GLN A 473 12.36 -0.75 27.12
N ASP A 474 13.29 -1.67 27.40
CA ASP A 474 14.73 -1.52 27.21
C ASP A 474 15.20 -1.84 25.77
N ASP A 475 14.33 -2.41 24.92
CA ASP A 475 14.65 -2.75 23.53
C ASP A 475 14.57 -1.54 22.57
N VAL A 476 14.10 -0.38 23.05
CA VAL A 476 13.99 0.89 22.30
C VAL A 476 15.25 1.74 22.54
N PRO A 477 16.06 2.08 21.51
CA PRO A 477 17.26 2.90 21.70
C PRO A 477 16.97 4.29 22.30
N ALA A 478 17.96 4.82 23.01
CA ALA A 478 17.97 5.97 23.93
C ALA A 478 17.13 7.25 23.60
N LEU A 479 16.56 7.80 24.69
CA LEU A 479 16.09 9.16 25.04
C LEU A 479 15.49 10.11 23.98
N ALA A 480 16.10 10.37 22.82
CA ALA A 480 15.60 11.39 21.89
C ALA A 480 14.26 10.99 21.23
N HIS A 481 14.06 9.70 21.00
CA HIS A 481 12.91 9.20 20.23
C HIS A 481 11.80 8.59 21.11
N ARG A 482 12.01 8.51 22.44
CA ARG A 482 10.90 8.33 23.38
C ARG A 482 9.89 9.46 23.27
N ALA A 483 10.36 10.68 22.97
CA ALA A 483 9.50 11.84 22.87
C ALA A 483 8.46 11.72 21.73
N HIS A 484 8.82 11.18 20.56
CA HIS A 484 7.85 10.93 19.49
C HIS A 484 6.80 9.88 19.91
N LEU A 485 7.22 8.77 20.51
CA LEU A 485 6.30 7.72 20.98
C LEU A 485 5.40 8.19 22.12
N GLU A 486 5.96 8.92 23.09
CA GLU A 486 5.22 9.54 24.18
C GLU A 486 4.16 10.51 23.65
N ARG A 487 4.55 11.45 22.78
CA ARG A 487 3.59 12.37 22.14
C ARG A 487 2.55 11.61 21.34
N ALA A 488 2.92 10.58 20.60
CA ALA A 488 1.98 9.74 19.86
C ALA A 488 0.95 9.09 20.79
N GLY A 489 1.38 8.52 21.92
CA GLY A 489 0.49 7.94 22.93
C GLY A 489 -0.49 8.96 23.50
N LEU A 490 0.02 10.12 23.92
CA LEU A 490 -0.81 11.20 24.47
C LEU A 490 -1.81 11.73 23.42
N LEU A 491 -1.36 11.98 22.18
CA LEU A 491 -2.24 12.43 21.09
C LEU A 491 -3.33 11.39 20.76
N ASN A 492 -3.02 10.09 20.84
CA ASN A 492 -4.02 9.03 20.69
C ASN A 492 -5.06 9.07 21.80
N GLN A 493 -4.64 9.25 23.07
CA GLN A 493 -5.54 9.42 24.21
C GLN A 493 -6.42 10.66 24.09
N LEU A 494 -5.93 11.72 23.43
CA LEU A 494 -6.71 12.92 23.15
C LEU A 494 -7.71 12.75 22.00
N GLY A 495 -7.64 11.66 21.23
CA GLY A 495 -8.45 11.44 20.02
C GLY A 495 -7.85 12.08 18.76
N LEU A 496 -6.66 12.67 18.84
CA LEU A 496 -5.96 13.31 17.73
C LEU A 496 -5.15 12.31 16.91
N ARG A 497 -5.85 11.31 16.35
CA ARG A 497 -5.24 10.16 15.66
C ARG A 497 -4.29 10.55 14.54
N ASP A 498 -4.65 11.51 13.69
CA ASP A 498 -3.79 11.91 12.56
C ASP A 498 -2.43 12.47 13.03
N TRP A 499 -2.43 13.24 14.12
CA TRP A 499 -1.20 13.77 14.72
C TRP A 499 -0.40 12.69 15.46
N SER A 500 -1.09 11.79 16.15
CA SER A 500 -0.47 10.62 16.77
C SER A 500 0.25 9.75 15.74
N VAL A 501 -0.40 9.46 14.61
CA VAL A 501 0.20 8.73 13.49
C VAL A 501 1.36 9.53 12.88
N ALA A 502 1.25 10.85 12.74
CA ALA A 502 2.35 11.68 12.22
C ALA A 502 3.61 11.64 13.12
N GLU A 503 3.44 11.66 14.45
CA GLU A 503 4.55 11.46 15.40
C GLU A 503 5.21 10.09 15.23
N MET A 504 4.38 9.05 15.05
CA MET A 504 4.87 7.69 14.80
C MET A 504 5.59 7.56 13.46
N GLU A 505 5.09 8.21 12.41
CA GLU A 505 5.72 8.22 11.09
C GLU A 505 7.08 8.93 11.15
N GLN A 506 7.19 10.02 11.90
CA GLN A 506 8.48 10.69 12.15
C GLN A 506 9.44 9.76 12.91
N ALA A 507 8.98 9.04 13.94
CA ALA A 507 9.82 8.05 14.61
C ALA A 507 10.34 6.97 13.64
N VAL A 508 9.52 6.50 12.70
CA VAL A 508 9.94 5.54 11.65
C VAL A 508 11.03 6.13 10.74
N LEU A 509 10.94 7.43 10.41
CA LEU A 509 11.93 8.11 9.57
C LEU A 509 13.26 8.27 10.30
N ASP A 510 13.23 8.69 11.55
CA ASP A 510 14.42 8.89 12.38
C ASP A 510 15.21 7.59 12.56
N TYR A 511 14.52 6.46 12.68
CA TYR A 511 15.11 5.13 12.82
C TYR A 511 15.24 4.35 11.51
N LYS A 512 15.26 5.03 10.37
CA LYS A 512 15.48 4.36 9.09
C LYS A 512 16.77 3.51 9.15
N GLY A 513 16.63 2.23 8.81
CA GLY A 513 17.74 1.26 8.84
C GLY A 513 17.99 0.60 10.21
N HIS A 514 17.38 1.09 11.30
CA HIS A 514 17.54 0.52 12.63
C HIS A 514 16.45 -0.53 12.90
N LYS A 515 16.68 -1.77 12.43
CA LYS A 515 15.66 -2.84 12.45
C LYS A 515 15.00 -3.05 13.83
N THR A 516 15.76 -3.11 14.92
CA THR A 516 15.22 -3.33 16.28
C THR A 516 14.28 -2.19 16.71
N ALA A 517 14.68 -0.94 16.49
CA ALA A 517 13.84 0.21 16.81
C ALA A 517 12.54 0.21 15.99
N LEU A 518 12.63 -0.12 14.69
CA LEU A 518 11.46 -0.23 13.83
C LEU A 518 10.51 -1.36 14.24
N LYS A 519 11.03 -2.50 14.75
CA LYS A 519 10.20 -3.57 15.33
C LYS A 519 9.45 -3.07 16.57
N ALA A 520 10.10 -2.33 17.46
CA ALA A 520 9.43 -1.75 18.62
C ALA A 520 8.38 -0.68 18.25
N ILE A 521 8.67 0.16 17.24
CA ILE A 521 7.70 1.14 16.72
C ILE A 521 6.48 0.44 16.09
N ARG A 522 6.69 -0.65 15.35
CA ARG A 522 5.59 -1.51 14.85
C ARG A 522 4.71 -1.99 15.99
N ASP A 523 5.31 -2.51 17.06
CA ASP A 523 4.57 -3.06 18.19
C ASP A 523 3.78 -1.97 18.93
N TYR A 524 4.33 -0.75 19.00
CA TYR A 524 3.62 0.42 19.53
C TYR A 524 2.46 0.87 18.62
N TYR A 525 2.60 0.81 17.29
CA TYR A 525 1.46 0.98 16.37
C TYR A 525 0.32 -0.01 16.67
N GLU A 526 0.66 -1.29 16.89
CA GLU A 526 -0.36 -2.31 17.24
C GLU A 526 -1.05 -1.98 18.57
N ALA A 527 -0.28 -1.58 19.58
CA ALA A 527 -0.81 -1.27 20.90
C ALA A 527 -1.71 -0.02 20.90
N LEU A 528 -1.45 0.96 20.03
CA LEU A 528 -2.34 2.10 19.79
C LEU A 528 -3.58 1.75 18.93
N GLY A 529 -3.65 0.54 18.37
CA GLY A 529 -4.72 0.11 17.47
C GLY A 529 -4.54 0.55 16.00
N TYR A 530 -3.39 1.10 15.63
CA TYR A 530 -3.04 1.49 14.25
C TYR A 530 -2.55 0.29 13.44
N ARG A 531 -3.43 -0.71 13.31
CA ARG A 531 -3.15 -2.04 12.76
C ARG A 531 -2.66 -2.01 11.32
N ASP A 532 -3.20 -1.12 10.48
CA ASP A 532 -2.78 -0.99 9.09
C ASP A 532 -1.35 -0.40 8.96
N GLN A 533 -0.99 0.53 9.85
CA GLN A 533 0.36 1.10 9.93
C GLN A 533 1.36 0.06 10.44
N ALA A 534 1.00 -0.69 11.49
CA ALA A 534 1.79 -1.81 11.97
C ALA A 534 2.00 -2.87 10.87
N MET A 535 0.94 -3.23 10.15
CA MET A 535 1.01 -4.18 9.04
C MET A 535 1.91 -3.68 7.91
N ARG A 536 1.81 -2.40 7.53
CA ARG A 536 2.70 -1.78 6.53
C ARG A 536 4.17 -1.78 6.95
N LEU A 537 4.45 -1.49 8.23
CA LEU A 537 5.82 -1.53 8.74
C LEU A 537 6.35 -2.97 8.83
N SER A 538 5.50 -3.93 9.20
CA SER A 538 5.84 -5.37 9.19
C SER A 538 6.27 -5.84 7.80
N LEU A 539 5.52 -5.47 6.75
CA LEU A 539 5.89 -5.80 5.37
C LEU A 539 7.23 -5.20 4.93
N ARG A 540 7.59 -4.02 5.46
CA ARG A 540 8.88 -3.38 5.17
C ARG A 540 10.04 -4.04 5.93
N LEU A 541 9.77 -4.60 7.11
CA LEU A 541 10.77 -5.25 7.95
C LEU A 541 11.05 -6.69 7.54
N PHE A 542 10.05 -7.37 6.97
CA PHE A 542 10.18 -8.74 6.50
C PHE A 542 11.10 -8.84 5.28
N ASP A 543 12.22 -9.53 5.43
CA ASP A 543 13.23 -9.74 4.37
C ASP A 543 13.00 -11.03 3.56
N GLY A 544 11.91 -11.75 3.84
CA GLY A 544 11.57 -13.00 3.17
C GLY A 544 12.10 -14.25 3.85
N GLN A 545 12.92 -14.12 4.89
CA GLN A 545 13.62 -15.25 5.52
C GLN A 545 13.34 -15.40 7.01
N ASP A 546 13.18 -14.30 7.75
CA ASP A 546 12.96 -14.33 9.20
C ASP A 546 11.61 -14.99 9.57
N PRO A 547 11.61 -16.22 10.14
CA PRO A 547 10.37 -16.94 10.42
C PRO A 547 9.55 -16.29 11.55
N GLU A 548 10.18 -15.52 12.44
CA GLU A 548 9.47 -14.80 13.51
C GLU A 548 8.70 -13.61 12.93
N GLU A 549 9.29 -12.91 11.95
CA GLU A 549 8.65 -11.79 11.26
C GLU A 549 7.58 -12.23 10.26
N LEU A 550 7.63 -13.48 9.79
CA LEU A 550 6.54 -14.04 8.98
C LEU A 550 5.20 -13.95 9.72
N SER A 551 5.15 -14.35 10.99
CA SER A 551 3.92 -14.26 11.80
C SER A 551 3.40 -12.83 11.94
N ARG A 552 4.28 -11.83 11.97
CA ARG A 552 3.94 -10.41 12.09
C ARG A 552 3.33 -9.85 10.82
N ILE A 553 3.72 -10.38 9.66
CA ILE A 553 3.03 -10.08 8.41
C ILE A 553 1.79 -10.95 8.20
N TYR A 554 1.41 -11.89 9.07
CA TYR A 554 0.13 -12.61 9.01
C TYR A 554 -0.62 -12.48 10.36
N PRO A 555 -1.02 -11.26 10.74
CA PRO A 555 -1.71 -11.04 12.01
C PRO A 555 -3.13 -11.58 11.98
N THR A 556 -3.65 -11.93 13.15
CA THR A 556 -5.04 -12.34 13.41
C THR A 556 -5.88 -11.19 13.95
N TYR A 557 -5.70 -9.98 13.42
CA TYR A 557 -6.49 -8.82 13.83
C TYR A 557 -7.99 -9.06 13.60
N TYR A 558 -8.82 -8.51 14.49
CA TYR A 558 -10.29 -8.65 14.45
C TYR A 558 -10.77 -10.11 14.56
N TRP A 559 -10.02 -10.97 15.28
CA TRP A 559 -10.31 -12.41 15.32
C TRP A 559 -11.73 -12.72 15.83
N GLU A 560 -12.19 -12.02 16.86
CA GLU A 560 -13.52 -12.24 17.43
C GLU A 560 -14.63 -11.93 16.42
N GLU A 561 -14.56 -10.75 15.78
CA GLU A 561 -15.52 -10.34 14.76
C GLU A 561 -15.46 -11.24 13.51
N ILE A 562 -14.26 -11.70 13.15
CA ILE A 562 -14.04 -12.63 12.04
C ILE A 562 -14.62 -14.01 12.35
N ALA A 563 -14.37 -14.55 13.54
CA ALA A 563 -14.86 -15.86 13.94
C ALA A 563 -16.39 -15.89 13.97
N GLU A 564 -17.03 -14.86 14.55
CA GLU A 564 -18.49 -14.73 14.56
C GLU A 564 -19.07 -14.61 13.14
N ALA A 565 -18.52 -13.72 12.31
CA ALA A 565 -19.00 -13.51 10.95
C ALA A 565 -18.76 -14.74 10.05
N ALA A 566 -17.65 -15.44 10.22
CA ALA A 566 -17.33 -16.65 9.47
C ALA A 566 -18.28 -17.80 9.83
N ALA A 567 -18.63 -17.94 11.12
CA ALA A 567 -19.64 -18.90 11.57
C ALA A 567 -21.03 -18.59 10.99
N GLU A 568 -21.49 -17.33 11.02
CA GLU A 568 -22.75 -16.90 10.37
C GLU A 568 -22.73 -17.22 8.87
N ALA A 569 -21.59 -17.00 8.22
CA ALA A 569 -21.39 -17.23 6.80
C ALA A 569 -21.09 -18.68 6.41
N LYS A 570 -20.89 -19.60 7.37
CA LYS A 570 -20.48 -21.01 7.17
C LYS A 570 -19.22 -21.15 6.30
N ILE A 571 -18.19 -20.39 6.62
CA ILE A 571 -16.87 -20.44 5.98
C ILE A 571 -15.77 -20.46 7.05
N ASP A 572 -14.55 -20.84 6.67
CA ASP A 572 -13.41 -20.84 7.58
C ASP A 572 -12.96 -19.40 7.93
N PRO A 573 -12.76 -19.04 9.22
CA PRO A 573 -12.32 -17.70 9.62
C PRO A 573 -10.93 -17.30 9.07
N TYR A 574 -10.02 -18.25 8.84
CA TYR A 574 -8.73 -17.98 8.22
C TYR A 574 -8.86 -17.57 6.75
N LEU A 575 -9.91 -18.03 6.07
CA LEU A 575 -10.22 -17.60 4.71
C LEU A 575 -10.69 -16.14 4.69
N VAL A 576 -11.51 -15.75 5.68
CA VAL A 576 -11.92 -14.35 5.88
C VAL A 576 -10.71 -13.46 6.15
N LEU A 577 -9.81 -13.85 7.06
CA LEU A 577 -8.53 -13.15 7.30
C LEU A 577 -7.72 -12.99 6.00
N SER A 578 -7.66 -14.05 5.18
CA SER A 578 -6.93 -14.06 3.92
C SER A 578 -7.50 -13.08 2.90
N VAL A 579 -8.83 -12.93 2.88
CA VAL A 579 -9.52 -11.93 2.04
C VAL A 579 -9.29 -10.52 2.58
N ILE A 580 -9.48 -10.25 3.88
CA ILE A 580 -9.23 -8.93 4.49
C ILE A 580 -7.80 -8.45 4.19
N ARG A 581 -6.83 -9.35 4.39
CA ARG A 581 -5.43 -9.12 4.07
C ARG A 581 -5.25 -8.67 2.61
N GLN A 582 -5.84 -9.39 1.67
CA GLN A 582 -5.68 -9.14 0.24
C GLN A 582 -6.45 -7.89 -0.24
N GLU A 583 -7.59 -7.59 0.37
CA GLU A 583 -8.46 -6.49 -0.01
C GLU A 583 -8.01 -5.13 0.54
N SER A 584 -7.65 -5.07 1.83
CA SER A 584 -7.36 -3.80 2.51
C SER A 584 -6.01 -3.76 3.21
N THR A 585 -5.33 -4.91 3.38
CA THR A 585 -4.14 -5.00 4.25
C THR A 585 -4.45 -4.44 5.65
N PHE A 586 -5.66 -4.74 6.14
CA PHE A 586 -6.22 -4.31 7.43
C PHE A 586 -6.49 -2.80 7.58
N ASN A 587 -6.53 -2.04 6.48
CA ASN A 587 -6.95 -0.65 6.50
C ASN A 587 -8.49 -0.53 6.50
N GLU A 588 -9.07 -0.23 7.66
CA GLU A 588 -10.52 -0.03 7.84
C GLU A 588 -11.09 1.14 7.02
N LYS A 589 -10.26 2.13 6.67
CA LYS A 589 -10.64 3.31 5.88
C LYS A 589 -10.34 3.16 4.38
N ALA A 590 -9.98 1.96 3.91
CA ALA A 590 -9.59 1.72 2.52
C ALA A 590 -10.73 2.03 1.52
N VAL A 591 -10.42 2.76 0.45
CA VAL A 591 -11.33 3.04 -0.68
C VAL A 591 -10.66 2.69 -2.00
N SER A 592 -11.20 1.72 -2.75
CA SER A 592 -10.67 1.39 -4.08
C SER A 592 -10.98 2.49 -5.10
N ARG A 593 -10.27 2.44 -6.23
CA ARG A 593 -10.56 3.31 -7.38
C ARG A 593 -11.99 3.15 -7.92
N ALA A 594 -12.59 1.99 -7.76
CA ALA A 594 -13.98 1.71 -8.14
C ALA A 594 -14.99 2.12 -7.05
N GLY A 595 -14.52 2.52 -5.87
CA GLY A 595 -15.34 2.95 -4.74
C GLY A 595 -15.71 1.85 -3.76
N ALA A 596 -15.04 0.69 -3.81
CA ALA A 596 -15.15 -0.35 -2.78
C ALA A 596 -14.63 0.17 -1.43
N ARG A 597 -15.23 -0.25 -0.31
CA ARG A 597 -14.97 0.35 1.02
C ARG A 597 -14.69 -0.68 2.10
N GLY A 598 -13.86 -0.31 3.07
CA GLY A 598 -13.65 -1.06 4.31
C GLY A 598 -12.66 -2.22 4.21
N LEU A 599 -12.56 -2.98 5.29
CA LEU A 599 -11.64 -4.11 5.44
C LEU A 599 -11.79 -5.17 4.34
N MET A 600 -13.02 -5.43 3.91
CA MET A 600 -13.35 -6.44 2.90
C MET A 600 -13.73 -5.83 1.54
N GLN A 601 -13.47 -4.54 1.33
CA GLN A 601 -13.67 -3.82 0.07
C GLN A 601 -15.05 -4.09 -0.56
N ILE A 602 -16.12 -3.78 0.18
CA ILE A 602 -17.49 -3.98 -0.31
C ILE A 602 -17.89 -2.84 -1.24
N MET A 603 -18.40 -3.19 -2.42
CA MET A 603 -18.96 -2.22 -3.36
C MET A 603 -20.23 -1.57 -2.80
N PRO A 604 -20.48 -0.26 -3.00
CA PRO A 604 -21.64 0.43 -2.41
C PRO A 604 -22.99 -0.23 -2.73
N HIS A 605 -23.18 -0.68 -3.98
CA HIS A 605 -24.40 -1.38 -4.38
C HIS A 605 -24.56 -2.73 -3.64
N THR A 606 -23.48 -3.48 -3.49
CA THR A 606 -23.46 -4.73 -2.73
C THR A 606 -23.77 -4.48 -1.26
N GLY A 607 -23.18 -3.46 -0.65
CA GLY A 607 -23.45 -3.08 0.75
C GLY A 607 -24.92 -2.76 1.01
N LEU A 608 -25.57 -2.00 0.11
CA LEU A 608 -27.01 -1.71 0.21
C LEU A 608 -27.89 -2.96 0.08
N ASN A 609 -27.51 -3.92 -0.77
CA ASN A 609 -28.21 -5.20 -0.90
C ASN A 609 -28.06 -6.04 0.38
N LEU A 610 -26.84 -6.10 0.93
CA LEU A 610 -26.52 -6.84 2.15
C LEU A 610 -27.22 -6.24 3.37
N ALA A 611 -27.23 -4.91 3.53
CA ALA A 611 -27.94 -4.25 4.63
C ALA A 611 -29.43 -4.62 4.66
N ARG A 612 -30.09 -4.69 3.49
CA ARG A 612 -31.47 -5.17 3.38
C ARG A 612 -31.61 -6.64 3.76
N ARG A 613 -30.71 -7.50 3.27
CA ARG A 613 -30.76 -8.95 3.49
C ARG A 613 -30.46 -9.33 4.96
N LEU A 614 -29.51 -8.64 5.57
CA LEU A 614 -29.08 -8.82 6.97
C LEU A 614 -29.87 -7.95 7.96
N LYS A 615 -30.87 -7.20 7.48
CA LYS A 615 -31.77 -6.36 8.27
C LYS A 615 -31.04 -5.30 9.14
N VAL A 616 -29.94 -4.74 8.65
CA VAL A 616 -29.21 -3.65 9.31
C VAL A 616 -29.88 -2.31 8.97
N LYS A 617 -30.47 -1.64 9.96
CA LYS A 617 -31.14 -0.34 9.83
C LYS A 617 -30.95 0.53 11.10
N PRO A 618 -30.77 1.86 10.95
CA PRO A 618 -30.49 2.57 9.70
C PRO A 618 -29.12 2.18 9.12
N PHE A 619 -28.97 2.26 7.80
CA PHE A 619 -27.69 1.96 7.14
C PHE A 619 -27.28 3.10 6.22
N GLU A 620 -26.08 3.61 6.48
CA GLU A 620 -25.39 4.54 5.60
C GLU A 620 -24.13 3.91 5.04
N LEU A 621 -23.69 4.41 3.89
CA LEU A 621 -22.52 3.86 3.22
C LEU A 621 -21.21 4.05 4.00
N SER A 622 -21.16 5.00 4.93
CA SER A 622 -20.05 5.21 5.88
C SER A 622 -19.89 4.04 6.83
N ALA A 623 -20.96 3.30 7.16
CA ALA A 623 -20.91 2.12 8.01
C ALA A 623 -20.06 0.99 7.41
N LEU A 624 -19.75 1.01 6.10
CA LEU A 624 -18.81 0.05 5.51
C LEU A 624 -17.35 0.27 5.96
N PHE A 625 -17.03 1.38 6.61
CA PHE A 625 -15.72 1.61 7.23
C PHE A 625 -15.64 1.10 8.67
N ASP A 626 -16.79 0.76 9.29
CA ASP A 626 -16.81 0.08 10.58
C ASP A 626 -16.32 -1.36 10.40
N PRO A 627 -15.29 -1.81 11.15
CA PRO A 627 -14.74 -3.16 11.03
C PRO A 627 -15.79 -4.27 11.16
N ALA A 628 -16.68 -4.20 12.17
CA ALA A 628 -17.67 -5.24 12.42
C ALA A 628 -18.67 -5.35 11.27
N VAL A 629 -19.19 -4.22 10.78
CA VAL A 629 -20.09 -4.20 9.61
C VAL A 629 -19.35 -4.69 8.35
N SER A 630 -18.13 -4.22 8.10
CA SER A 630 -17.36 -4.64 6.93
C SER A 630 -17.07 -6.14 6.93
N ILE A 631 -16.68 -6.71 8.07
CA ILE A 631 -16.33 -8.13 8.24
C ILE A 631 -17.59 -8.97 8.09
N ARG A 632 -18.68 -8.62 8.77
CA ARG A 632 -19.96 -9.35 8.65
C ARG A 632 -20.49 -9.36 7.23
N PHE A 633 -20.53 -8.20 6.56
CA PHE A 633 -21.05 -8.09 5.20
C PHE A 633 -20.17 -8.84 4.19
N GLY A 634 -18.85 -8.70 4.30
CA GLY A 634 -17.92 -9.37 3.40
C GLY A 634 -17.91 -10.88 3.59
N SER A 635 -17.91 -11.38 4.83
CA SER A 635 -17.98 -12.81 5.12
C SER A 635 -19.28 -13.42 4.60
N TYR A 636 -20.43 -12.77 4.82
CA TYR A 636 -21.70 -13.23 4.29
C TYR A 636 -21.68 -13.30 2.76
N PHE A 637 -21.18 -12.25 2.09
CA PHE A 637 -21.09 -12.21 0.64
C PHE A 637 -20.15 -13.28 0.08
N LEU A 638 -18.99 -13.49 0.72
CA LEU A 638 -18.02 -14.52 0.35
C LEU A 638 -18.62 -15.93 0.48
N GLY A 639 -19.28 -16.22 1.61
CA GLY A 639 -19.97 -17.49 1.81
C GLY A 639 -21.08 -17.72 0.78
N ASP A 640 -21.83 -16.68 0.40
CA ASP A 640 -22.83 -16.74 -0.68
C ASP A 640 -22.19 -17.07 -2.03
N GLN A 641 -21.05 -16.44 -2.35
CA GLN A 641 -20.30 -16.71 -3.58
C GLN A 641 -19.73 -18.12 -3.64
N MET A 642 -19.33 -18.70 -2.51
CA MET A 642 -18.84 -20.09 -2.46
C MET A 642 -19.98 -21.10 -2.62
N ARG A 643 -21.06 -20.94 -1.84
CA ARG A 643 -22.20 -21.87 -1.86
C ARG A 643 -22.83 -22.03 -3.24
N GLN A 644 -22.92 -20.96 -4.03
CA GLN A 644 -23.52 -21.05 -5.36
C GLN A 644 -22.74 -21.92 -6.38
N PHE A 645 -21.55 -22.41 -6.04
CA PHE A 645 -20.76 -23.32 -6.88
C PHE A 645 -20.62 -24.73 -6.29
N THR A 646 -21.36 -25.07 -5.23
CA THR A 646 -21.21 -26.35 -4.50
C THR A 646 -22.00 -27.53 -5.07
N ASN A 647 -22.96 -27.31 -5.98
CA ASN A 647 -23.95 -28.32 -6.37
C ASN A 647 -23.88 -28.79 -7.84
N ASP A 648 -22.87 -28.37 -8.62
CA ASP A 648 -22.76 -28.63 -10.07
C ASP A 648 -21.33 -29.01 -10.49
N ALA A 649 -21.01 -29.00 -11.79
CA ALA A 649 -19.68 -29.26 -12.39
C ALA A 649 -18.50 -28.39 -11.84
N GLY A 650 -18.79 -27.47 -10.93
CA GLY A 650 -17.81 -26.65 -10.21
C GLY A 650 -17.67 -27.00 -8.72
N ALA A 651 -18.24 -28.13 -8.24
CA ALA A 651 -18.21 -28.51 -6.83
C ALA A 651 -16.76 -28.57 -6.27
N ASP A 652 -15.83 -29.14 -7.03
CA ASP A 652 -14.40 -29.21 -6.69
C ASP A 652 -13.66 -27.86 -6.84
N LEU A 653 -14.32 -26.83 -7.38
CA LEU A 653 -13.80 -25.47 -7.59
C LEU A 653 -14.45 -24.45 -6.65
N GLY A 654 -15.22 -24.86 -5.64
CA GLY A 654 -16.03 -23.95 -4.83
C GLY A 654 -15.24 -22.76 -4.25
N PHE A 655 -14.00 -23.00 -3.80
CA PHE A 655 -13.11 -21.96 -3.29
C PHE A 655 -12.60 -21.03 -4.41
N GLU A 656 -12.05 -21.61 -5.47
CA GLU A 656 -11.45 -20.89 -6.60
C GLU A 656 -12.51 -20.02 -7.32
N LEU A 657 -13.68 -20.59 -7.61
CA LEU A 657 -14.81 -19.89 -8.23
C LEU A 657 -15.45 -18.89 -7.28
N GLY A 658 -15.58 -19.20 -5.99
CA GLY A 658 -16.11 -18.29 -5.00
C GLY A 658 -15.26 -17.02 -4.88
N LEU A 659 -13.94 -17.17 -4.80
CA LEU A 659 -12.98 -16.05 -4.79
C LEU A 659 -12.97 -15.29 -6.12
N ALA A 660 -13.03 -16.00 -7.25
CA ALA A 660 -13.14 -15.39 -8.56
C ALA A 660 -14.44 -14.57 -8.70
N ALA A 661 -15.55 -15.07 -8.17
CA ALA A 661 -16.84 -14.38 -8.14
C ALA A 661 -16.86 -13.20 -7.17
N TYR A 662 -16.17 -13.30 -6.03
CA TYR A 662 -16.01 -12.19 -5.10
C TYR A 662 -15.29 -11.00 -5.76
N ASN A 663 -14.17 -11.27 -6.45
CA ASN A 663 -13.33 -10.24 -7.07
C ASN A 663 -13.88 -9.73 -8.43
N ALA A 664 -14.35 -10.63 -9.31
CA ALA A 664 -14.77 -10.28 -10.67
C ALA A 664 -16.29 -10.31 -10.88
N GLY A 665 -17.07 -10.67 -9.87
CA GLY A 665 -18.51 -10.84 -9.94
C GLY A 665 -18.95 -12.25 -10.39
N PRO A 666 -20.08 -12.76 -9.87
CA PRO A 666 -20.55 -14.12 -10.13
C PRO A 666 -20.84 -14.43 -11.61
N HIS A 667 -21.25 -13.43 -12.39
CA HIS A 667 -21.50 -13.60 -13.82
C HIS A 667 -20.24 -14.00 -14.58
N ASN A 668 -19.10 -13.38 -14.28
CA ASN A 668 -17.83 -13.70 -14.92
C ASN A 668 -17.35 -15.09 -14.54
N ALA A 669 -17.41 -15.45 -13.25
CA ALA A 669 -17.03 -16.78 -12.77
C ALA A 669 -17.87 -17.89 -13.43
N ARG A 670 -19.20 -17.75 -13.50
CA ARG A 670 -20.07 -18.71 -14.21
C ARG A 670 -19.75 -18.81 -15.69
N ARG A 671 -19.42 -17.70 -16.35
CA ARG A 671 -19.00 -17.71 -17.76
C ARG A 671 -17.70 -18.49 -17.94
N TRP A 672 -16.72 -18.29 -17.06
CA TRP A 672 -15.45 -19.00 -17.12
C TRP A 672 -15.62 -20.50 -16.89
N LEU A 673 -16.43 -20.91 -15.90
CA LEU A 673 -16.78 -22.31 -15.67
C LEU A 673 -17.38 -22.98 -16.91
N LYS A 674 -18.19 -22.25 -17.69
CA LYS A 674 -18.75 -22.77 -18.96
C LYS A 674 -17.76 -22.81 -20.12
N THR A 675 -16.68 -22.05 -20.05
CA THR A 675 -15.74 -21.85 -21.19
C THR A 675 -14.50 -22.73 -21.05
N PHE A 676 -14.09 -23.06 -19.83
CA PHE A 676 -12.87 -23.81 -19.55
C PHE A 676 -13.18 -25.13 -18.85
N PRO A 677 -12.51 -26.23 -19.23
CA PRO A 677 -12.36 -27.44 -18.43
C PRO A 677 -12.20 -27.14 -16.93
N SER A 678 -12.96 -27.85 -16.10
CA SER A 678 -13.04 -27.70 -14.64
C SER A 678 -12.51 -28.90 -13.87
N GLU A 679 -12.10 -29.96 -14.56
CA GLU A 679 -11.60 -31.22 -13.99
C GLU A 679 -10.25 -31.04 -13.28
N ASP A 680 -9.48 -30.02 -13.68
CA ASP A 680 -8.26 -29.61 -12.99
C ASP A 680 -8.41 -28.19 -12.43
N PRO A 681 -8.63 -28.06 -11.10
CA PRO A 681 -8.73 -26.77 -10.43
C PRO A 681 -7.55 -25.83 -10.66
N ASP A 682 -6.33 -26.37 -10.70
CA ASP A 682 -5.14 -25.54 -10.86
C ASP A 682 -5.07 -25.01 -12.30
N ALA A 683 -5.42 -25.84 -13.29
CA ALA A 683 -5.48 -25.41 -14.69
C ALA A 683 -6.61 -24.39 -14.90
N PHE A 684 -7.74 -24.57 -14.23
CA PHE A 684 -8.85 -23.62 -14.27
C PHE A 684 -8.40 -22.24 -13.76
N VAL A 685 -7.73 -22.19 -12.60
CA VAL A 685 -7.18 -20.94 -12.04
C VAL A 685 -6.22 -20.27 -13.04
N GLU A 686 -5.33 -21.03 -13.69
CA GLU A 686 -4.44 -20.46 -14.71
C GLU A 686 -5.16 -19.83 -15.89
N ARG A 687 -6.33 -20.35 -16.25
CA ARG A 687 -7.10 -19.91 -17.40
C ARG A 687 -8.02 -18.74 -17.12
N ILE A 688 -8.15 -18.31 -15.85
CA ILE A 688 -8.89 -17.09 -15.50
C ILE A 688 -8.33 -15.91 -16.33
N PRO A 689 -9.12 -15.31 -17.26
CA PRO A 689 -8.61 -14.36 -18.24
C PRO A 689 -8.19 -13.02 -17.64
N PHE A 690 -8.79 -12.65 -16.50
CA PHE A 690 -8.47 -11.43 -15.79
C PHE A 690 -7.24 -11.69 -14.93
N LYS A 691 -6.10 -11.12 -15.34
CA LYS A 691 -4.82 -11.25 -14.60
C LYS A 691 -4.99 -10.88 -13.13
N GLU A 692 -5.71 -9.80 -12.84
CA GLU A 692 -6.01 -9.35 -11.48
C GLU A 692 -6.74 -10.43 -10.68
N THR A 693 -7.84 -10.97 -11.20
CA THR A 693 -8.63 -12.01 -10.53
C THR A 693 -7.85 -13.31 -10.36
N ARG A 694 -7.10 -13.72 -11.39
CA ARG A 694 -6.24 -14.92 -11.32
C ARG A 694 -5.20 -14.79 -10.20
N LEU A 695 -4.53 -13.64 -10.12
CA LEU A 695 -3.57 -13.38 -9.06
C LEU A 695 -4.25 -13.28 -7.70
N TYR A 696 -5.43 -12.65 -7.63
CA TYR A 696 -6.22 -12.56 -6.40
C TYR A 696 -6.54 -13.94 -5.82
N VAL A 697 -7.09 -14.85 -6.62
CA VAL A 697 -7.39 -16.23 -6.18
C VAL A 697 -6.14 -16.92 -5.64
N LYS A 698 -5.03 -16.87 -6.39
CA LYS A 698 -3.75 -17.46 -5.98
C LYS A 698 -3.23 -16.87 -4.66
N LEU A 699 -3.29 -15.56 -4.51
CA LEU A 699 -2.79 -14.86 -3.33
C LEU A 699 -3.65 -15.16 -2.10
N VAL A 700 -4.98 -15.16 -2.22
CA VAL A 700 -5.88 -15.50 -1.11
C VAL A 700 -5.67 -16.94 -0.66
N LEU A 701 -5.62 -17.90 -1.59
CA LEU A 701 -5.39 -19.31 -1.24
C LEU A 701 -4.00 -19.55 -0.63
N ARG A 702 -2.97 -18.85 -1.12
CA ARG A 702 -1.65 -18.87 -0.48
C ARG A 702 -1.73 -18.32 0.95
N ASN A 703 -2.35 -17.17 1.14
CA ASN A 703 -2.50 -16.56 2.45
C ASN A 703 -3.27 -17.49 3.41
N TYR A 704 -4.31 -18.17 2.91
CA TYR A 704 -5.10 -19.12 3.67
C TYR A 704 -4.26 -20.29 4.17
N ALA A 705 -3.46 -20.91 3.30
CA ALA A 705 -2.54 -21.98 3.71
C ALA A 705 -1.53 -21.51 4.77
N ILE A 706 -1.05 -20.26 4.68
CA ILE A 706 -0.10 -19.69 5.65
C ILE A 706 -0.77 -19.44 6.99
N TYR A 707 -1.98 -18.88 6.99
CA TYR A 707 -2.74 -18.68 8.22
C TYR A 707 -3.06 -20.01 8.92
N LYS A 708 -3.47 -21.03 8.15
CA LYS A 708 -3.66 -22.39 8.67
C LYS A 708 -2.37 -22.95 9.26
N ALA A 709 -1.25 -22.85 8.54
CA ALA A 709 0.06 -23.32 9.02
C ALA A 709 0.61 -22.57 10.25
N LEU A 710 0.16 -21.33 10.49
CA LEU A 710 0.50 -20.55 11.70
C LEU A 710 -0.46 -20.85 12.87
N SER A 711 -1.63 -21.40 12.60
CA SER A 711 -2.60 -21.83 13.61
C SER A 711 -2.25 -23.19 14.20
N ASP A 712 -2.74 -23.48 15.41
CA ASP A 712 -2.67 -24.82 16.02
C ASP A 712 -3.54 -25.87 15.29
N ASP A 713 -4.35 -25.46 14.32
CA ASP A 713 -5.30 -26.29 13.57
C ASP A 713 -4.75 -26.79 12.21
N ALA A 714 -3.43 -26.92 12.07
CA ALA A 714 -2.77 -27.34 10.83
C ALA A 714 -2.67 -28.86 10.67
#